data_AF-A0A9W9LEN1-F1
#
_entry.id   AF-A0A9W9LEN1-F1
#
_cell.length_a   1.000
_cell.length_b   1.000
_cell.length_c   1.000
_cell.angle_alpha   90.00
_cell.angle_beta   90.00
_cell.angle_gamma   90.00
#
_symmetry.space_group_name_H-M   'P 1'
#
loop_
_entity.id
_entity.type
_entity.pdbx_description
1 polymer ?
#
loop_
_entity_poly.entity_id
_entity_poly.type
_entity_poly.pdbx_seq_one_letter_code
_entity_poly.pdbx_strand_id
1 'polypeptide(L)'
;MDRVVIVGAGLYGLIAAKTYLQVSGTYDNQNHKDETFETTETADEVPPCFSDIRHTVKHMPGCCLLVLDAASDIGGTWAEERLYPNLLSQNSYGLYEFSDLPLSDVVPDEAASAGQQFIAGWKINRYLHAWAQKWDLKKRIRLNWRVESIRRLDSKEWELQVNITSTPARGLRIICDKLILATGLTSVPNTPVINSSPVDTKTSTSVIHAKDIGDWARKNLGYQPLPLLEELTQGDGQSKHHSAPLCSVVVYGGAKSAFDLVHFFATLHRKDPALHLKFAPKEPVTVNWVIRKDGAGPAWMAPPTSPLPNGDVVASDRAASTRLLHYLDPCCYEIPKRVSLYHTAEGRSWGLRVEGSWLFRLIHGNPLGRWCVRWFWRSVDRNFEQFADYQSEPKMQSIRPCNGVVSCASSIGIANQPDLWDTIRLPHVKIYRSGIQKITASKAQDKGQEATSIQVSLGGDTCLDDVDLVVHATGYKPIVPIKFDPPSFRVELGLAGLVGSRSETGTTIGNSESSDYAELPQDAEVNEQIEHWKSLDEQSIALVRKTLSATGCAPAGRDAPTWTGNNQLIPYRLFRRMVAPKLVAEGDRSFAAIGIVLTSTIAVVAEVQALWVAAFLTGGFDETFAAHTPTRPMGLALERMPQTAMEKAISEDVVLGSLTGSGLQVDAIHYNDMLMHDLALNPHRLGGGFVTELTGVVHMQCLTTSTPKAPHPHTLCSQKHQPGIMSSQNPTPNTTPASTPLVPVTSPGTASNRRSDDIGHSDYLGVPTHSSQFIGTPVVLPTTSSGVDEMQPARLATHILTLPYMVAKE
;
A
#
# COMPACT_ATOMS: atom_id res chain seq x y z
N MET A 1 14.20 29.77 -11.75
CA MET A 1 13.47 28.88 -10.84
C MET A 1 12.99 27.74 -11.68
N ASP A 2 13.26 26.50 -11.30
CA ASP A 2 12.60 25.36 -11.95
C ASP A 2 11.12 25.34 -11.53
N ARG A 3 10.25 25.16 -12.52
CA ARG A 3 8.80 25.09 -12.34
C ARG A 3 8.37 23.64 -12.39
N VAL A 4 7.78 23.17 -11.30
CA VAL A 4 7.41 21.77 -11.11
C VAL A 4 5.92 21.66 -10.86
N VAL A 5 5.23 20.85 -11.64
CA VAL A 5 3.82 20.50 -11.44
C VAL A 5 3.71 19.04 -11.05
N ILE A 6 2.96 18.77 -9.98
CA ILE A 6 2.59 17.43 -9.55
C ILE A 6 1.09 17.25 -9.74
N VAL A 7 0.67 16.21 -10.46
CA VAL A 7 -0.74 15.90 -10.72
C VAL A 7 -1.18 14.76 -9.80
N GLY A 8 -1.92 15.12 -8.75
CA GLY A 8 -2.37 14.26 -7.66
C GLY A 8 -1.83 14.74 -6.30
N ALA A 9 -2.73 15.01 -5.35
CA ALA A 9 -2.45 15.35 -3.95
C ALA A 9 -2.71 14.16 -3.00
N GLY A 10 -2.69 12.93 -3.53
CA GLY A 10 -2.67 11.70 -2.74
C GLY A 10 -1.34 11.45 -2.03
N LEU A 11 -1.24 10.34 -1.27
CA LEU A 11 -0.05 9.95 -0.49
C LEU A 11 1.28 10.18 -1.25
N TYR A 12 1.39 9.62 -2.45
CA TYR A 12 2.59 9.74 -3.30
C TYR A 12 2.88 11.17 -3.79
N GLY A 13 1.85 11.96 -4.07
CA GLY A 13 2.01 13.34 -4.54
C GLY A 13 2.48 14.29 -3.43
N LEU A 14 1.92 14.13 -2.23
CA LEU A 14 2.34 14.88 -1.04
C LEU A 14 3.81 14.62 -0.69
N ILE A 15 4.25 13.35 -0.70
CA ILE A 15 5.64 13.01 -0.40
C ILE A 15 6.61 13.37 -1.54
N ALA A 16 6.18 13.29 -2.80
CA ALA A 16 6.95 13.81 -3.93
C ALA A 16 7.16 15.33 -3.82
N ALA A 17 6.11 16.10 -3.49
CA ALA A 17 6.20 17.54 -3.28
C ALA A 17 7.22 17.90 -2.19
N LYS A 18 7.07 17.30 -1.00
CA LYS A 18 7.98 17.53 0.13
C LYS A 18 9.41 17.14 -0.20
N THR A 19 9.62 15.95 -0.76
CA THR A 19 10.97 15.43 -1.03
C THR A 19 11.67 16.24 -2.11
N TYR A 20 10.95 16.66 -3.16
CA TYR A 20 11.50 17.55 -4.19
C TYR A 20 11.91 18.90 -3.61
N LEU A 21 11.06 19.53 -2.78
CA LEU A 21 11.37 20.80 -2.11
C LEU A 21 12.57 20.68 -1.17
N GLN A 22 12.68 19.55 -0.45
CA GLN A 22 13.80 19.25 0.45
C GLN A 22 15.11 19.05 -0.33
N VAL A 23 15.13 18.25 -1.39
CA VAL A 23 16.33 18.04 -2.24
C VAL A 23 16.73 19.33 -2.97
N SER A 24 15.76 20.19 -3.30
CA SER A 24 16.01 21.51 -3.90
C SER A 24 16.47 22.59 -2.90
N GLY A 25 16.73 22.25 -1.63
CA GLY A 25 17.20 23.17 -0.60
C GLY A 25 16.16 24.19 -0.10
N THR A 26 14.87 23.99 -0.40
CA THR A 26 13.82 24.99 -0.07
C THR A 26 13.66 25.18 1.44
N TYR A 27 13.87 24.12 2.23
CA TYR A 27 13.71 24.15 3.69
C TYR A 27 14.99 24.53 4.46
N ASP A 28 16.15 24.62 3.78
CA ASP A 28 17.43 24.91 4.43
C ASP A 28 17.57 26.41 4.77
N ASN A 29 16.89 27.27 4.00
CA ASN A 29 16.93 28.72 4.15
C ASN A 29 15.95 29.23 5.23
N GLN A 30 16.22 28.93 6.51
CA GLN A 30 15.43 29.47 7.65
C GLN A 30 15.45 31.01 7.78
N ASN A 31 16.25 31.72 6.97
CA ASN A 31 16.31 33.18 6.95
C ASN A 31 15.25 33.84 6.03
N HIS A 32 14.59 33.11 5.13
CA HIS A 32 13.45 33.65 4.38
C HIS A 32 12.16 33.52 5.19
N LYS A 33 12.00 34.38 6.20
CA LYS A 33 10.68 34.66 6.79
C LYS A 33 9.74 35.37 5.82
N ASP A 34 10.31 36.00 4.78
CA ASP A 34 9.59 36.76 3.76
C ASP A 34 9.96 36.29 2.34
N GLU A 35 9.75 35.01 2.02
CA GLU A 35 9.15 34.72 0.70
C GLU A 35 7.63 34.78 0.85
N THR A 36 7.14 36.01 0.95
CA THR A 36 5.73 36.31 0.69
C THR A 36 5.43 36.00 -0.77
N PHE A 37 5.07 34.75 -1.04
CA PHE A 37 3.89 34.53 -1.87
C PHE A 37 2.77 35.29 -1.17
N GLU A 38 2.49 36.47 -1.72
CA GLU A 38 1.58 37.43 -1.15
C GLU A 38 0.24 36.73 -0.92
N THR A 39 -0.28 36.76 0.31
CA THR A 39 -1.45 35.98 0.75
C THR A 39 -2.78 36.50 0.17
N THR A 40 -2.65 37.30 -0.90
CA THR A 40 -3.64 37.95 -1.75
C THR A 40 -3.95 37.15 -3.02
N GLU A 41 -3.07 36.24 -3.46
CA GLU A 41 -3.43 35.26 -4.52
C GLU A 41 -4.57 34.37 -4.00
N THR A 42 -5.73 34.49 -4.64
CA THR A 42 -6.89 33.67 -4.27
C THR A 42 -6.62 32.19 -4.58
N ALA A 43 -7.30 31.28 -3.88
CA ALA A 43 -7.12 29.83 -4.11
C ALA A 43 -7.46 29.39 -5.55
N ASP A 44 -8.13 30.24 -6.33
CA ASP A 44 -8.55 30.02 -7.71
C ASP A 44 -7.61 30.64 -8.77
N GLU A 45 -6.50 31.25 -8.36
CA GLU A 45 -5.51 31.85 -9.26
C GLU A 45 -4.30 30.94 -9.52
N VAL A 46 -3.82 30.99 -10.78
CA VAL A 46 -2.59 30.33 -11.23
C VAL A 46 -1.41 31.19 -10.79
N PRO A 47 -0.45 30.66 -10.01
CA PRO A 47 0.72 31.44 -9.62
C PRO A 47 1.47 31.93 -10.87
N PRO A 48 1.86 33.22 -10.98
CA PRO A 48 2.38 33.82 -12.21
C PRO A 48 3.53 33.05 -12.87
N CYS A 49 4.37 32.37 -12.10
CA CYS A 49 5.47 31.55 -12.63
C CYS A 49 5.00 30.47 -13.63
N PHE A 50 3.77 29.98 -13.53
CA PHE A 50 3.21 28.92 -14.38
C PHE A 50 2.38 29.41 -15.58
N SER A 51 2.20 30.71 -15.78
CA SER A 51 1.31 31.24 -16.84
C SER A 51 1.99 31.38 -18.22
N ASP A 52 3.28 31.71 -18.22
CA ASP A 52 4.05 32.07 -19.42
C ASP A 52 5.15 31.07 -19.79
N ILE A 53 5.62 31.16 -21.04
CA ILE A 53 6.75 30.40 -21.59
C ILE A 53 8.08 30.99 -21.11
N ARG A 54 9.12 30.15 -20.91
CA ARG A 54 10.45 30.54 -20.36
C ARG A 54 11.08 31.78 -21.00
N HIS A 55 10.87 32.01 -22.30
CA HIS A 55 11.44 33.17 -23.03
C HIS A 55 10.99 34.54 -22.52
N THR A 56 9.99 34.60 -21.64
CA THR A 56 9.42 35.84 -21.07
C THR A 56 9.84 36.11 -19.62
N VAL A 57 10.52 35.18 -18.95
CA VAL A 57 10.72 35.19 -17.48
C VAL A 57 12.20 35.27 -17.09
N LYS A 58 12.56 36.21 -16.20
CA LYS A 58 13.93 36.32 -15.65
C LYS A 58 14.28 35.11 -14.78
N HIS A 59 15.50 34.60 -14.92
CA HIS A 59 15.98 33.47 -14.13
C HIS A 59 16.29 33.88 -12.66
N MET A 60 15.34 33.65 -11.75
CA MET A 60 15.54 33.79 -10.31
C MET A 60 16.03 32.47 -9.66
N PRO A 61 16.80 32.50 -8.55
CA PRO A 61 17.08 31.30 -7.75
C PRO A 61 15.81 30.75 -7.09
N GLY A 62 15.81 29.46 -6.70
CA GLY A 62 14.68 28.80 -6.02
C GLY A 62 13.82 27.88 -6.90
N CYS A 63 12.74 27.34 -6.32
CA CYS A 63 11.83 26.37 -6.95
C CYS A 63 10.37 26.83 -6.86
N CYS A 64 9.66 26.85 -7.99
CA CYS A 64 8.21 27.06 -8.04
C CYS A 64 7.54 25.68 -8.14
N LEU A 65 6.88 25.21 -7.08
CA LEU A 65 6.18 23.91 -7.08
C LEU A 65 4.68 24.08 -6.83
N LEU A 66 3.88 23.42 -7.67
CA LEU A 66 2.41 23.40 -7.65
C LEU A 66 1.91 21.96 -7.68
N VAL A 67 0.96 21.62 -6.82
CA VAL A 67 0.28 20.33 -6.77
C VAL A 67 -1.19 20.54 -7.16
N LEU A 68 -1.68 19.77 -8.12
CA LEU A 68 -3.04 19.85 -8.65
C LEU A 68 -3.80 18.55 -8.36
N ASP A 69 -5.00 18.62 -7.80
CA ASP A 69 -5.90 17.47 -7.72
C ASP A 69 -7.32 17.85 -8.13
N ALA A 70 -8.01 16.91 -8.79
CA ALA A 70 -9.42 17.02 -9.15
C ALA A 70 -10.36 16.72 -7.96
N ALA A 71 -9.84 16.07 -6.91
CA ALA A 71 -10.52 15.83 -5.64
C ALA A 71 -10.82 17.13 -4.88
N SER A 72 -11.81 17.10 -3.99
CA SER A 72 -12.13 18.22 -3.09
C SER A 72 -11.26 18.25 -1.83
N ASP A 73 -10.58 17.15 -1.52
CA ASP A 73 -9.68 17.00 -0.37
C ASP A 73 -8.39 16.22 -0.75
N ILE A 74 -7.35 16.35 0.08
CA ILE A 74 -6.06 15.67 -0.11
C ILE A 74 -6.11 14.20 0.32
N GLY A 75 -5.08 13.43 -0.04
CA GLY A 75 -4.91 12.04 0.42
C GLY A 75 -5.47 10.96 -0.51
N GLY A 76 -6.10 11.35 -1.63
CA GLY A 76 -6.49 10.43 -2.70
C GLY A 76 -7.53 9.42 -2.22
N THR A 77 -7.17 8.14 -2.05
CA THR A 77 -8.08 7.13 -1.47
C THR A 77 -8.61 7.53 -0.08
N TRP A 78 -7.86 8.36 0.66
CA TRP A 78 -8.21 8.84 2.00
C TRP A 78 -8.81 10.25 2.03
N ALA A 79 -9.07 10.87 0.88
CA ALA A 79 -9.80 12.14 0.81
C ALA A 79 -11.19 11.99 1.46
N GLU A 80 -11.67 13.01 2.17
CA GLU A 80 -12.91 12.96 2.94
C GLU A 80 -14.10 12.43 2.12
N GLU A 81 -14.21 12.83 0.85
CA GLU A 81 -15.29 12.38 -0.03
C GLU A 81 -15.23 10.87 -0.36
N ARG A 82 -14.08 10.20 -0.18
CA ARG A 82 -13.92 8.77 -0.46
C ARG A 82 -13.99 7.86 0.76
N LEU A 83 -13.95 8.43 1.97
CA LEU A 83 -14.07 7.67 3.20
C LEU A 83 -15.47 7.05 3.33
N TYR A 84 -15.55 5.83 3.85
CA TYR A 84 -16.80 5.13 4.15
C TYR A 84 -16.73 4.44 5.53
N PRO A 85 -17.86 4.12 6.17
CA PRO A 85 -17.92 4.00 7.63
C PRO A 85 -16.99 2.97 8.27
N ASN A 86 -16.84 1.79 7.67
CA ASN A 86 -15.97 0.72 8.19
C ASN A 86 -14.63 0.57 7.41
N LEU A 87 -14.21 1.62 6.69
CA LEU A 87 -12.94 1.64 5.96
C LEU A 87 -11.75 1.64 6.93
N LEU A 88 -11.09 0.48 7.05
CA LEU A 88 -9.87 0.27 7.83
C LEU A 88 -8.68 0.02 6.89
N SER A 89 -7.53 0.62 7.21
CA SER A 89 -6.24 0.30 6.58
C SER A 89 -5.84 -1.16 6.82
N GLN A 90 -5.16 -1.76 5.85
CA GLN A 90 -4.54 -3.08 6.04
C GLN A 90 -3.16 -2.98 6.72
N ASN A 91 -2.73 -1.78 7.09
CA ASN A 91 -1.52 -1.53 7.84
C ASN A 91 -1.84 -1.02 9.26
N SER A 92 -1.00 -1.44 10.19
CA SER A 92 -0.95 -0.99 11.57
C SER A 92 -0.14 0.30 11.71
N TYR A 93 -0.23 0.93 12.89
CA TYR A 93 0.65 2.03 13.29
C TYR A 93 2.13 1.66 13.10
N GLY A 94 2.98 2.62 12.71
CA GLY A 94 4.41 2.36 12.40
C GLY A 94 4.68 1.76 11.01
N LEU A 95 3.65 1.42 10.21
CA LEU A 95 3.78 1.02 8.80
C LEU A 95 2.91 1.84 7.83
N TYR A 96 2.03 2.71 8.33
CA TYR A 96 1.25 3.66 7.53
C TYR A 96 1.53 5.12 7.93
N GLU A 97 2.81 5.49 7.96
CA GLU A 97 3.28 6.81 8.33
C GLU A 97 4.54 7.18 7.54
N PHE A 98 4.78 8.47 7.38
CA PHE A 98 6.04 9.02 6.87
C PHE A 98 7.09 9.05 7.98
N SER A 99 8.35 8.84 7.62
CA SER A 99 9.48 8.63 8.53
C SER A 99 9.73 9.80 9.50
N ASP A 100 9.30 11.01 9.12
CA ASP A 100 9.48 12.23 9.92
C ASP A 100 8.33 12.58 10.86
N LEU A 101 7.17 11.90 10.81
CA LEU A 101 6.02 12.16 11.70
C LEU A 101 5.27 10.85 12.01
N PRO A 102 5.38 10.30 13.23
CA PRO A 102 4.58 9.15 13.65
C PRO A 102 3.07 9.46 13.60
N LEU A 103 2.24 8.48 13.22
CA LEU A 103 0.79 8.68 13.16
C LEU A 103 0.18 8.84 14.55
N SER A 104 0.76 8.17 15.56
CA SER A 104 0.41 8.26 16.98
C SER A 104 0.44 9.68 17.54
N ASP A 105 1.32 10.53 17.01
CA ASP A 105 1.55 11.89 17.50
C ASP A 105 0.45 12.86 17.02
N VAL A 106 -0.28 12.47 15.97
CA VAL A 106 -1.42 13.22 15.42
C VAL A 106 -2.76 12.62 15.87
N VAL A 107 -2.86 11.28 15.84
CA VAL A 107 -4.05 10.55 16.28
C VAL A 107 -3.61 9.36 17.12
N PRO A 108 -3.86 9.35 18.44
CA PRO A 108 -3.43 8.27 19.31
C PRO A 108 -3.94 6.89 18.87
N ASP A 109 -3.10 5.89 19.15
CA ASP A 109 -3.52 4.49 19.15
C ASP A 109 -4.42 4.24 20.38
N GLU A 110 -5.64 3.79 20.12
CA GLU A 110 -6.68 3.56 21.13
C GLU A 110 -6.81 2.05 21.46
N ALA A 111 -5.93 1.21 20.90
CA ALA A 111 -6.02 -0.23 21.01
C ALA A 111 -5.78 -0.76 22.43
N ALA A 112 -6.87 -1.06 23.14
CA ALA A 112 -6.88 -1.87 24.36
C ALA A 112 -7.21 -3.36 24.09
N SER A 113 -7.49 -3.73 22.83
CA SER A 113 -7.99 -5.06 22.43
C SER A 113 -7.40 -5.56 21.11
N ALA A 114 -7.17 -6.88 21.01
CA ALA A 114 -6.77 -7.51 19.76
C ALA A 114 -7.80 -7.26 18.64
N GLY A 115 -7.33 -6.89 17.44
CA GLY A 115 -8.17 -6.52 16.30
C GLY A 115 -8.37 -5.01 16.08
N GLN A 116 -8.17 -4.17 17.10
CA GLN A 116 -8.29 -2.69 16.97
C GLN A 116 -7.00 -1.98 16.51
N GLN A 117 -5.94 -2.74 16.20
CA GLN A 117 -4.61 -2.26 15.78
C GLN A 117 -4.57 -1.60 14.38
N PHE A 118 -5.67 -1.66 13.61
CA PHE A 118 -5.74 -1.17 12.23
C PHE A 118 -6.32 0.24 12.16
N ILE A 119 -5.73 1.06 11.29
CA ILE A 119 -6.00 2.50 11.29
C ILE A 119 -7.27 2.81 10.48
N ALA A 120 -8.27 3.42 11.12
CA ALA A 120 -9.48 3.89 10.43
C ALA A 120 -9.16 5.01 9.44
N GLY A 121 -9.85 5.03 8.29
CA GLY A 121 -9.49 5.92 7.19
C GLY A 121 -9.53 7.42 7.52
N TRP A 122 -10.41 7.83 8.44
CA TRP A 122 -10.46 9.21 8.93
C TRP A 122 -9.23 9.61 9.75
N LYS A 123 -8.58 8.66 10.45
CA LYS A 123 -7.33 8.91 11.17
C LYS A 123 -6.19 9.18 10.18
N ILE A 124 -6.16 8.44 9.07
CA ILE A 124 -5.18 8.64 7.98
C ILE A 124 -5.42 9.98 7.27
N ASN A 125 -6.68 10.36 7.00
CA ASN A 125 -7.00 11.69 6.46
C ASN A 125 -6.46 12.81 7.35
N ARG A 126 -6.79 12.77 8.65
CA ARG A 126 -6.31 13.74 9.66
C ARG A 126 -4.79 13.77 9.76
N TYR A 127 -4.13 12.62 9.69
CA TYR A 127 -2.67 12.51 9.61
C TYR A 127 -2.08 13.22 8.40
N LEU A 128 -2.61 12.99 7.19
CA LEU A 128 -2.11 13.62 5.96
C LEU A 128 -2.30 15.14 5.98
N HIS A 129 -3.38 15.63 6.57
CA HIS A 129 -3.60 17.08 6.80
C HIS A 129 -2.59 17.69 7.76
N ALA A 130 -2.30 17.04 8.88
CA ALA A 130 -1.30 17.49 9.84
C ALA A 130 0.11 17.46 9.23
N TRP A 131 0.43 16.41 8.46
CA TRP A 131 1.71 16.26 7.77
C TRP A 131 1.91 17.31 6.66
N ALA A 132 0.89 17.54 5.82
CA ALA A 132 0.93 18.58 4.79
C ALA A 132 1.06 20.00 5.39
N GLN A 133 0.54 20.21 6.60
CA GLN A 133 0.70 21.46 7.35
C GLN A 133 2.10 21.60 7.95
N LYS A 134 2.66 20.53 8.53
CA LYS A 134 4.02 20.48 9.07
C LYS A 134 5.07 20.91 8.03
N TRP A 135 4.86 20.52 6.77
CA TRP A 135 5.77 20.82 5.64
C TRP A 135 5.32 22.01 4.78
N ASP A 136 4.36 22.82 5.24
CA ASP A 136 3.85 24.01 4.54
C ASP A 136 3.48 23.76 3.06
N LEU A 137 2.91 22.58 2.79
CA LEU A 137 2.48 22.18 1.44
C LEU A 137 1.13 22.78 1.06
N LYS A 138 0.29 23.12 2.05
CA LYS A 138 -1.10 23.58 1.81
C LYS A 138 -1.17 24.76 0.83
N LYS A 139 -0.26 25.74 0.91
CA LYS A 139 -0.21 26.90 -0.01
C LYS A 139 0.14 26.53 -1.47
N ARG A 140 0.78 25.37 -1.68
CA ARG A 140 1.23 24.85 -2.98
C ARG A 140 0.23 23.90 -3.63
N ILE A 141 -0.87 23.57 -2.94
CA ILE A 141 -1.90 22.65 -3.44
C ILE A 141 -3.06 23.46 -4.04
N ARG A 142 -3.66 22.94 -5.11
CA ARG A 142 -4.93 23.40 -5.68
C ARG A 142 -5.85 22.18 -5.85
N LEU A 143 -6.98 22.21 -5.16
CA LEU A 143 -8.00 21.16 -5.15
C LEU A 143 -9.16 21.56 -6.06
N ASN A 144 -9.94 20.59 -6.54
CA ASN A 144 -10.96 20.76 -7.59
C ASN A 144 -10.40 21.20 -8.97
N TRP A 145 -9.09 21.11 -9.17
CA TRP A 145 -8.37 21.47 -10.41
C TRP A 145 -8.03 20.21 -11.22
N ARG A 146 -8.86 19.93 -12.22
CA ARG A 146 -8.74 18.72 -13.03
C ARG A 146 -7.85 18.96 -14.25
N VAL A 147 -6.71 18.28 -14.33
CA VAL A 147 -5.92 18.21 -15.57
C VAL A 147 -6.68 17.36 -16.59
N GLU A 148 -7.01 17.93 -17.75
CA GLU A 148 -7.76 17.26 -18.82
C GLU A 148 -6.84 16.74 -19.92
N SER A 149 -5.87 17.55 -20.35
CA SER A 149 -4.86 17.17 -21.33
C SER A 149 -3.47 17.70 -21.02
N ILE A 150 -2.45 17.00 -21.53
CA ILE A 150 -1.02 17.32 -21.40
C ILE A 150 -0.37 17.20 -22.78
N ARG A 151 0.48 18.17 -23.13
CA ARG A 151 1.33 18.10 -24.32
C ARG A 151 2.75 18.59 -24.06
N ARG A 152 3.66 18.15 -24.93
CA ARG A 152 5.05 18.57 -24.97
C ARG A 152 5.19 19.75 -25.94
N LEU A 153 5.80 20.84 -25.51
CA LEU A 153 6.11 21.98 -26.38
C LEU A 153 7.48 21.80 -27.05
N ASP A 154 7.69 22.44 -28.20
CA ASP A 154 8.98 22.46 -28.92
C ASP A 154 10.15 22.97 -28.06
N SER A 155 9.85 23.84 -27.08
CA SER A 155 10.79 24.37 -26.09
C SER A 155 11.22 23.35 -25.02
N LYS A 156 10.70 22.11 -25.07
CA LYS A 156 10.81 21.07 -24.04
C LYS A 156 10.15 21.43 -22.70
N GLU A 157 9.23 22.40 -22.70
CA GLU A 157 8.31 22.65 -21.58
C GLU A 157 7.07 21.73 -21.68
N TRP A 158 6.40 21.53 -20.55
CA TRP A 158 5.10 20.87 -20.47
C TRP A 158 3.99 21.91 -20.49
N GLU A 159 2.96 21.69 -21.30
CA GLU A 159 1.70 22.43 -21.22
C GLU A 159 0.58 21.51 -20.71
N LEU A 160 -0.13 21.96 -19.69
CA LEU A 160 -1.29 21.29 -19.11
C LEU A 160 -2.53 22.17 -19.30
N GLN A 161 -3.61 21.56 -19.80
CA GLN A 161 -4.95 22.16 -19.80
C GLN A 161 -5.70 21.68 -18.56
N VAL A 162 -6.21 22.64 -17.78
CA VAL A 162 -6.82 22.40 -16.47
C VAL A 162 -8.21 23.01 -16.41
N ASN A 163 -9.16 22.26 -15.88
CA ASN A 163 -10.54 22.69 -15.68
C ASN A 163 -10.83 22.77 -14.18
N ILE A 164 -11.18 23.96 -13.69
CA ILE A 164 -11.60 24.16 -12.29
C ILE A 164 -13.08 23.81 -12.17
N THR A 165 -13.40 22.95 -11.21
CA THR A 165 -14.78 22.61 -10.82
C THR A 165 -15.41 23.76 -10.02
N SER A 166 -15.64 24.88 -10.70
CA SER A 166 -16.28 26.11 -10.20
C SER A 166 -17.59 26.35 -10.95
N THR A 167 -18.37 27.35 -10.52
CA THR A 167 -19.61 27.74 -11.22
C THR A 167 -19.53 29.22 -11.61
N PRO A 168 -19.39 29.57 -12.91
CA PRO A 168 -19.19 28.68 -14.07
C PRO A 168 -17.80 28.01 -14.08
N ALA A 169 -17.70 26.84 -14.73
CA ALA A 169 -16.43 26.12 -14.85
C ALA A 169 -15.41 26.94 -15.67
N ARG A 170 -14.14 26.90 -15.26
CA ARG A 170 -13.06 27.73 -15.81
C ARG A 170 -11.92 26.87 -16.33
N GLY A 171 -11.66 26.97 -17.63
CA GLY A 171 -10.45 26.46 -18.26
C GLY A 171 -9.24 27.35 -17.99
N LEU A 172 -8.09 26.73 -17.76
CA LEU A 172 -6.79 27.35 -17.48
C LEU A 172 -5.68 26.59 -18.20
N ARG A 173 -4.62 27.33 -18.58
CA ARG A 173 -3.38 26.76 -19.10
C ARG A 173 -2.28 26.92 -18.07
N ILE A 174 -1.52 25.85 -17.84
CA ILE A 174 -0.39 25.80 -16.91
C ILE A 174 0.84 25.32 -17.69
N ILE A 175 1.97 26.00 -17.52
CA ILE A 175 3.25 25.68 -18.17
C ILE A 175 4.30 25.39 -17.11
N CYS A 176 5.02 24.27 -17.24
CA CYS A 176 6.08 23.90 -16.30
C CYS A 176 7.29 23.26 -16.99
N ASP A 177 8.41 23.24 -16.26
CA ASP A 177 9.68 22.68 -16.73
C ASP A 177 9.78 21.19 -16.39
N LYS A 178 9.13 20.75 -15.30
CA LYS A 178 9.11 19.36 -14.85
C LYS A 178 7.70 18.94 -14.42
N LEU A 179 7.35 17.69 -14.71
CA LEU A 179 6.03 17.10 -14.48
C LEU A 179 6.17 15.79 -13.68
N ILE A 180 5.40 15.67 -12.59
CA ILE A 180 5.24 14.43 -11.82
C ILE A 180 3.79 13.97 -11.88
N LEU A 181 3.52 12.79 -12.43
CA LEU A 181 2.20 12.17 -12.40
C LEU A 181 2.04 11.29 -11.16
N ALA A 182 1.22 11.73 -10.20
CA ALA A 182 0.93 11.05 -8.93
C ALA A 182 -0.56 10.65 -8.82
N THR A 183 -1.23 10.40 -9.95
CA THR A 183 -2.69 10.21 -10.04
C THR A 183 -3.22 8.95 -9.36
N GLY A 184 -2.33 8.03 -8.96
CA GLY A 184 -2.67 6.77 -8.28
C GLY A 184 -3.42 5.74 -9.14
N LEU A 185 -3.53 4.52 -8.61
CA LEU A 185 -4.21 3.39 -9.27
C LEU A 185 -5.69 3.23 -8.91
N THR A 186 -6.21 4.02 -7.97
CA THR A 186 -7.59 3.90 -7.42
C THR A 186 -8.53 4.99 -7.91
N SER A 187 -8.22 5.67 -9.02
CA SER A 187 -8.91 6.90 -9.42
C SER A 187 -10.07 6.64 -10.40
N VAL A 188 -9.88 5.73 -11.36
CA VAL A 188 -10.87 5.34 -12.38
C VAL A 188 -11.58 4.05 -11.97
N PRO A 189 -12.89 4.07 -11.61
CA PRO A 189 -13.60 2.86 -11.20
C PRO A 189 -13.71 1.84 -12.33
N ASN A 190 -13.62 0.56 -11.99
CA ASN A 190 -13.87 -0.53 -12.93
C ASN A 190 -15.35 -0.94 -12.89
N THR A 191 -16.23 -0.17 -13.53
CA THR A 191 -17.64 -0.56 -13.68
C THR A 191 -17.78 -1.52 -14.87
N PRO A 192 -18.24 -2.77 -14.68
CA PRO A 192 -18.46 -3.71 -15.78
C PRO A 192 -19.61 -3.26 -16.68
N VAL A 193 -19.48 -3.46 -17.98
CA VAL A 193 -20.61 -3.27 -18.92
C VAL A 193 -21.59 -4.41 -18.72
N ILE A 194 -22.70 -4.14 -18.07
CA ILE A 194 -23.81 -5.07 -17.83
C ILE A 194 -25.01 -4.58 -18.64
N ASN A 195 -25.69 -5.49 -19.32
CA ASN A 195 -26.91 -5.17 -20.05
C ASN A 195 -27.95 -4.60 -19.08
N SER A 196 -28.19 -3.30 -19.18
CA SER A 196 -29.21 -2.59 -18.42
C SER A 196 -30.31 -2.12 -19.37
N SER A 197 -31.54 -2.07 -18.88
CA SER A 197 -32.62 -1.38 -19.61
C SER A 197 -32.33 0.13 -19.63
N PRO A 198 -32.89 0.91 -20.57
CA PRO A 198 -32.60 2.34 -20.70
C PRO A 198 -32.63 3.07 -19.36
N VAL A 199 -31.58 3.84 -19.10
CA VAL A 199 -31.30 4.45 -17.79
C VAL A 199 -32.32 5.55 -17.49
N ASP A 200 -33.37 5.22 -16.73
CA ASP A 200 -34.09 6.22 -15.95
C ASP A 200 -33.10 6.86 -14.97
N THR A 201 -33.16 8.18 -14.73
CA THR A 201 -32.21 8.89 -13.86
C THR A 201 -32.14 8.35 -12.43
N LYS A 202 -33.17 7.61 -11.96
CA LYS A 202 -33.20 6.90 -10.67
C LYS A 202 -32.43 5.57 -10.66
N THR A 203 -32.19 4.89 -11.78
CA THR A 203 -31.36 3.65 -11.77
C THR A 203 -29.89 3.97 -11.56
N SER A 204 -29.44 5.13 -12.05
CA SER A 204 -28.09 5.64 -11.84
C SER A 204 -27.76 5.97 -10.37
N THR A 205 -28.77 6.12 -9.49
CA THR A 205 -28.54 6.39 -8.05
C THR A 205 -28.47 5.13 -7.19
N SER A 206 -28.96 3.99 -7.70
CA SER A 206 -29.03 2.71 -6.99
C SER A 206 -28.07 1.64 -7.53
N VAL A 207 -27.28 1.96 -8.55
CA VAL A 207 -26.13 1.15 -9.02
C VAL A 207 -24.88 2.01 -8.91
N ILE A 208 -24.02 1.72 -7.93
CA ILE A 208 -22.85 2.55 -7.59
C ILE A 208 -21.55 1.73 -7.57
N HIS A 209 -20.40 2.39 -7.69
CA HIS A 209 -19.12 1.74 -7.43
C HIS A 209 -18.77 1.81 -5.94
N ALA A 210 -17.91 0.90 -5.47
CA ALA A 210 -17.32 0.96 -4.13
C ALA A 210 -16.47 2.23 -3.86
N LYS A 211 -16.29 3.10 -4.86
CA LYS A 211 -15.68 4.43 -4.73
C LYS A 211 -16.66 5.44 -4.10
N ASP A 212 -17.95 5.28 -4.38
CA ASP A 212 -18.98 6.29 -4.15
C ASP A 212 -19.86 5.96 -2.92
N ILE A 213 -19.53 4.86 -2.23
CA ILE A 213 -20.25 4.38 -1.05
C ILE A 213 -20.18 5.36 0.14
N GLY A 214 -19.11 6.15 0.24
CA GLY A 214 -19.00 7.24 1.22
C GLY A 214 -20.06 8.33 1.02
N ASP A 215 -20.23 8.78 -0.23
CA ASP A 215 -21.29 9.73 -0.61
C ASP A 215 -22.68 9.15 -0.43
N TRP A 216 -22.87 7.88 -0.80
CA TRP A 216 -24.13 7.19 -0.59
C TRP A 216 -24.46 7.08 0.91
N ALA A 217 -23.49 6.77 1.77
CA ALA A 217 -23.69 6.69 3.22
C ALA A 217 -23.94 8.07 3.85
N ARG A 218 -23.29 9.14 3.38
CA ARG A 218 -23.61 10.51 3.79
C ARG A 218 -25.06 10.86 3.48
N LYS A 219 -25.52 10.57 2.26
CA LYS A 219 -26.86 10.91 1.76
C LYS A 219 -28.00 10.08 2.41
N ASN A 220 -27.78 8.79 2.64
CA ASN A 220 -28.84 7.85 3.06
C ASN A 220 -28.78 7.46 4.54
N LEU A 221 -27.60 7.53 5.17
CA LEU A 221 -27.40 7.12 6.57
C LEU A 221 -26.96 8.28 7.48
N GLY A 222 -26.74 9.48 6.92
CA GLY A 222 -26.24 10.64 7.65
C GLY A 222 -24.84 10.43 8.22
N TYR A 223 -24.01 9.61 7.56
CA TYR A 223 -22.63 9.33 7.93
C TYR A 223 -21.80 10.62 8.08
N GLN A 224 -20.97 10.69 9.12
CA GLN A 224 -19.99 11.77 9.30
C GLN A 224 -18.57 11.18 9.29
N PRO A 225 -17.79 11.37 8.22
CA PRO A 225 -16.48 10.72 8.08
C PRO A 225 -15.45 11.24 9.09
N LEU A 226 -15.45 12.53 9.39
CA LEU A 226 -14.53 13.15 10.34
C LEU A 226 -15.25 13.41 11.67
N PRO A 227 -14.90 12.73 12.77
CA PRO A 227 -15.42 13.07 14.09
C PRO A 227 -14.86 14.44 14.52
N LEU A 228 -15.76 15.39 14.80
CA LEU A 228 -15.39 16.68 15.40
C LEU A 228 -14.82 16.44 16.80
N LEU A 229 -13.84 17.26 17.21
CA LEU A 229 -13.18 17.13 18.51
C LEU A 229 -14.09 17.60 19.67
N GLU A 230 -15.15 18.33 19.34
CA GLU A 230 -16.21 18.75 20.24
C GLU A 230 -17.55 18.44 19.55
N GLU A 231 -18.42 17.68 20.23
CA GLU A 231 -19.87 17.94 20.38
C GLU A 231 -20.52 16.78 21.15
N LEU A 232 -20.47 16.87 22.49
CA LEU A 232 -21.50 16.28 23.36
C LEU A 232 -22.71 17.23 23.42
N THR A 233 -23.31 17.50 22.26
CA THR A 233 -24.49 18.37 22.14
C THR A 233 -25.55 17.63 21.31
N GLN A 234 -26.54 17.09 22.02
CA GLN A 234 -27.72 16.48 21.41
C GLN A 234 -28.61 17.56 20.78
N GLY A 235 -28.23 18.04 19.59
CA GLY A 235 -29.09 18.85 18.73
C GLY A 235 -30.09 17.97 18.00
N ASP A 236 -31.31 17.84 18.53
CA ASP A 236 -32.41 17.06 17.93
C ASP A 236 -33.04 17.78 16.71
N GLY A 237 -32.20 18.01 15.69
CA GLY A 237 -32.57 18.62 14.42
C GLY A 237 -33.16 17.60 13.45
N GLN A 238 -34.46 17.31 13.58
CA GLN A 238 -35.17 16.38 12.69
C GLN A 238 -35.27 16.90 11.23
N SER A 239 -34.24 16.68 10.42
CA SER A 239 -34.40 16.72 8.96
C SER A 239 -35.17 15.46 8.51
N LYS A 240 -36.44 15.65 8.14
CA LYS A 240 -37.31 14.58 7.61
C LYS A 240 -36.89 14.12 6.21
N HIS A 241 -35.78 13.39 6.10
CA HIS A 241 -35.46 12.64 4.89
C HIS A 241 -36.21 11.31 4.88
N HIS A 242 -37.31 11.28 4.13
CA HIS A 242 -38.10 10.08 3.88
C HIS A 242 -37.47 9.19 2.79
N SER A 243 -36.29 8.62 3.05
CA SER A 243 -35.83 7.43 2.32
C SER A 243 -36.42 6.18 2.97
N ALA A 244 -36.89 5.23 2.16
CA ALA A 244 -37.26 3.91 2.66
C ALA A 244 -36.04 3.25 3.36
N PRO A 245 -36.23 2.46 4.43
CA PRO A 245 -35.13 1.74 5.04
C PRO A 245 -34.54 0.73 4.04
N LEU A 246 -33.21 0.64 4.01
CA LEU A 246 -32.49 -0.33 3.17
C LEU A 246 -32.82 -1.76 3.62
N CYS A 247 -33.34 -2.58 2.71
CA CYS A 247 -33.78 -3.95 2.96
C CYS A 247 -32.89 -4.99 2.25
N SER A 248 -32.41 -4.70 1.04
CA SER A 248 -31.71 -5.66 0.18
C SER A 248 -30.59 -5.01 -0.63
N VAL A 249 -29.39 -5.57 -0.56
CA VAL A 249 -28.18 -5.09 -1.26
C VAL A 249 -27.55 -6.23 -2.06
N VAL A 250 -27.04 -5.92 -3.26
CA VAL A 250 -26.14 -6.78 -4.03
C VAL A 250 -24.72 -6.22 -3.97
N VAL A 251 -23.76 -7.00 -3.50
CA VAL A 251 -22.32 -6.65 -3.55
C VAL A 251 -21.66 -7.50 -4.63
N TYR A 252 -21.12 -6.86 -5.68
CA TYR A 252 -20.50 -7.55 -6.81
C TYR A 252 -18.97 -7.44 -6.77
N GLY A 253 -18.28 -8.53 -6.46
CA GLY A 253 -16.82 -8.58 -6.35
C GLY A 253 -16.34 -9.61 -5.33
N GLY A 254 -15.05 -9.97 -5.39
CA GLY A 254 -14.44 -10.95 -4.48
C GLY A 254 -13.19 -10.47 -3.74
N ALA A 255 -12.75 -9.23 -3.97
CA ALA A 255 -11.56 -8.65 -3.36
C ALA A 255 -11.84 -8.02 -1.98
N LYS A 256 -10.82 -7.53 -1.28
CA LYS A 256 -10.91 -6.91 0.07
C LYS A 256 -12.11 -5.97 0.25
N SER A 257 -12.34 -5.04 -0.67
CA SER A 257 -13.46 -4.10 -0.59
C SER A 257 -14.84 -4.77 -0.60
N ALA A 258 -14.98 -5.94 -1.24
CA ALA A 258 -16.24 -6.71 -1.18
C ALA A 258 -16.45 -7.33 0.21
N PHE A 259 -15.40 -7.85 0.86
CA PHE A 259 -15.48 -8.33 2.24
C PHE A 259 -15.88 -7.20 3.21
N ASP A 260 -15.25 -6.03 3.08
CA ASP A 260 -15.56 -4.86 3.91
C ASP A 260 -17.01 -4.40 3.74
N LEU A 261 -17.51 -4.35 2.51
CA LEU A 261 -18.88 -3.94 2.21
C LEU A 261 -19.92 -4.99 2.62
N VAL A 262 -19.63 -6.28 2.48
CA VAL A 262 -20.49 -7.36 2.99
C VAL A 262 -20.61 -7.26 4.50
N HIS A 263 -19.50 -7.05 5.23
CA HIS A 263 -19.51 -6.81 6.67
C HIS A 263 -20.32 -5.56 7.03
N PHE A 264 -20.08 -4.44 6.34
CA PHE A 264 -20.78 -3.17 6.55
C PHE A 264 -22.31 -3.32 6.48
N PHE A 265 -22.82 -3.86 5.37
CA PHE A 265 -24.27 -3.98 5.17
C PHE A 265 -24.89 -5.04 6.09
N ALA A 266 -24.20 -6.18 6.31
CA ALA A 266 -24.71 -7.25 7.17
C ALA A 266 -24.80 -6.85 8.64
N THR A 267 -23.92 -5.94 9.11
CA THR A 267 -23.89 -5.45 10.50
C THR A 267 -24.62 -4.12 10.70
N LEU A 268 -25.09 -3.47 9.63
CA LEU A 268 -25.66 -2.11 9.66
C LEU A 268 -26.78 -1.92 10.70
N HIS A 269 -27.61 -2.95 10.88
CA HIS A 269 -28.71 -2.98 11.86
C HIS A 269 -28.27 -2.86 13.32
N ARG A 270 -27.01 -3.19 13.63
CA ARG A 270 -26.45 -3.09 15.00
C ARG A 270 -26.20 -1.65 15.44
N LYS A 271 -26.16 -0.70 14.49
CA LYS A 271 -25.87 0.74 14.68
C LYS A 271 -24.66 0.98 15.59
N ASP A 272 -23.51 0.41 15.20
CA ASP A 272 -22.25 0.61 15.91
C ASP A 272 -21.88 2.12 15.94
N PRO A 273 -21.68 2.74 17.13
CA PRO A 273 -21.31 4.14 17.25
C PRO A 273 -19.97 4.47 16.56
N ALA A 274 -19.04 3.52 16.44
CA ALA A 274 -17.76 3.72 15.78
C ALA A 274 -17.88 3.99 14.26
N LEU A 275 -19.04 3.72 13.66
CA LEU A 275 -19.33 3.98 12.25
C LEU A 275 -19.85 5.41 11.98
N HIS A 276 -20.07 6.22 13.03
CA HIS A 276 -20.55 7.61 12.95
C HIS A 276 -21.82 7.79 12.08
N LEU A 277 -22.80 6.89 12.24
CA LEU A 277 -24.06 6.88 11.48
C LEU A 277 -25.20 7.51 12.29
N LYS A 278 -25.89 8.51 11.72
CA LYS A 278 -27.11 9.07 12.32
C LYS A 278 -28.28 8.10 12.20
N PHE A 279 -28.44 7.47 11.04
CA PHE A 279 -29.52 6.55 10.72
C PHE A 279 -29.01 5.15 10.39
N ALA A 280 -29.78 4.14 10.77
CA ALA A 280 -29.55 2.73 10.45
C ALA A 280 -30.91 2.02 10.34
N PRO A 281 -31.07 0.99 9.47
CA PRO A 281 -32.25 0.14 9.49
C PRO A 281 -32.34 -0.59 10.83
N LYS A 282 -33.56 -0.90 11.28
CA LYS A 282 -33.78 -1.69 12.52
C LYS A 282 -33.62 -3.18 12.29
N GLU A 283 -34.04 -3.64 11.12
CA GLU A 283 -33.97 -5.04 10.70
C GLU A 283 -32.66 -5.33 9.94
N PRO A 284 -32.17 -6.58 9.94
CA PRO A 284 -31.01 -6.97 9.15
C PRO A 284 -31.23 -6.79 7.64
N VAL A 285 -30.28 -6.12 6.98
CA VAL A 285 -30.25 -5.97 5.51
C VAL A 285 -29.88 -7.31 4.88
N THR A 286 -30.64 -7.76 3.87
CA THR A 286 -30.27 -8.95 3.08
C THR A 286 -29.09 -8.60 2.18
N VAL A 287 -27.95 -9.28 2.36
CA VAL A 287 -26.73 -9.05 1.58
C VAL A 287 -26.55 -10.20 0.60
N ASN A 288 -26.73 -9.91 -0.69
CA ASN A 288 -26.52 -10.84 -1.79
C ASN A 288 -25.11 -10.62 -2.37
N TRP A 289 -24.15 -11.41 -1.88
CA TRP A 289 -22.76 -11.33 -2.31
C TRP A 289 -22.52 -12.15 -3.59
N VAL A 290 -22.27 -11.47 -4.69
CA VAL A 290 -22.10 -12.09 -6.02
C VAL A 290 -20.63 -12.03 -6.43
N ILE A 291 -20.02 -13.20 -6.67
CA ILE A 291 -18.60 -13.33 -7.02
C ILE A 291 -18.45 -14.09 -8.34
N ARG A 292 -17.88 -13.44 -9.36
CA ARG A 292 -17.63 -14.02 -10.70
C ARG A 292 -16.88 -15.36 -10.65
N LYS A 293 -17.30 -16.30 -11.49
CA LYS A 293 -16.54 -17.54 -11.76
C LYS A 293 -15.25 -17.20 -12.54
N ASP A 294 -15.40 -16.44 -13.60
CA ASP A 294 -14.36 -16.14 -14.61
C ASP A 294 -13.49 -14.92 -14.21
N GLY A 295 -13.13 -14.83 -12.93
CA GLY A 295 -12.26 -13.80 -12.38
C GLY A 295 -11.18 -14.40 -11.48
N ALA A 296 -10.39 -13.55 -10.81
CA ALA A 296 -9.33 -13.98 -9.88
C ALA A 296 -9.83 -14.73 -8.61
N GLY A 297 -11.12 -15.02 -8.52
CA GLY A 297 -11.77 -15.64 -7.37
C GLY A 297 -11.96 -14.70 -6.18
N PRO A 298 -12.38 -15.26 -5.03
CA PRO A 298 -12.34 -14.59 -3.73
C PRO A 298 -10.89 -14.30 -3.30
N ALA A 299 -10.71 -13.27 -2.47
CA ALA A 299 -9.44 -12.97 -1.84
C ALA A 299 -9.07 -13.97 -0.74
N TRP A 300 -7.77 -14.19 -0.55
CA TRP A 300 -7.25 -14.72 0.71
C TRP A 300 -7.32 -13.63 1.77
N MET A 301 -7.79 -13.99 2.97
CA MET A 301 -7.90 -13.07 4.11
C MET A 301 -7.08 -13.62 5.27
N ALA A 302 -5.93 -12.99 5.52
CA ALA A 302 -5.04 -13.30 6.62
C ALA A 302 -5.66 -12.94 7.98
N PRO A 303 -5.28 -13.60 9.09
CA PRO A 303 -5.68 -13.18 10.42
C PRO A 303 -5.17 -11.77 10.75
N PRO A 304 -5.81 -11.03 11.69
CA PRO A 304 -5.31 -9.74 12.18
C PRO A 304 -3.86 -9.79 12.63
N THR A 305 -3.49 -10.86 13.34
CA THR A 305 -2.16 -11.05 13.94
C THR A 305 -1.53 -12.35 13.49
N SER A 306 -0.21 -12.35 13.33
CA SER A 306 0.60 -13.51 12.98
C SER A 306 1.82 -13.62 13.90
N PRO A 307 2.28 -14.84 14.24
CA PRO A 307 3.52 -15.04 14.98
C PRO A 307 4.74 -14.75 14.09
N LEU A 308 5.74 -14.09 14.66
CA LEU A 308 7.08 -13.93 14.09
C LEU A 308 7.95 -15.16 14.38
N PRO A 309 9.06 -15.37 13.64
CA PRO A 309 10.00 -16.47 13.87
C PRO A 309 10.66 -16.49 15.27
N ASN A 310 10.62 -15.36 16.00
CA ASN A 310 11.14 -15.24 17.36
C ASN A 310 10.10 -15.59 18.45
N GLY A 311 8.84 -15.87 18.08
CA GLY A 311 7.73 -16.18 18.99
C GLY A 311 6.80 -15.01 19.32
N ASP A 312 7.16 -13.77 18.96
CA ASP A 312 6.29 -12.61 19.21
C ASP A 312 5.05 -12.64 18.30
N VAL A 313 3.88 -12.32 18.84
CA VAL A 313 2.64 -12.14 18.05
C VAL A 313 2.49 -10.67 17.70
N VAL A 314 2.49 -10.37 16.40
CA VAL A 314 2.39 -9.00 15.87
C VAL A 314 1.25 -8.89 14.86
N ALA A 315 0.88 -7.66 14.49
CA ALA A 315 -0.04 -7.43 13.37
C ALA A 315 0.49 -8.08 12.08
N SER A 316 -0.37 -8.75 11.29
CA SER A 316 0.08 -9.59 10.17
C SER A 316 0.79 -8.83 9.06
N ASP A 317 0.53 -7.53 8.91
CA ASP A 317 1.28 -6.63 8.03
C ASP A 317 2.73 -6.43 8.49
N ARG A 318 2.98 -6.40 9.81
CA ARG A 318 4.33 -6.38 10.39
C ARG A 318 5.06 -7.69 10.14
N ALA A 319 4.39 -8.84 10.34
CA ALA A 319 4.96 -10.14 10.02
C ALA A 319 5.31 -10.28 8.52
N ALA A 320 4.45 -9.74 7.65
CA ALA A 320 4.69 -9.67 6.21
C ALA A 320 5.81 -8.68 5.81
N SER A 321 6.22 -7.78 6.71
CA SER A 321 7.25 -6.77 6.48
C SER A 321 8.63 -7.19 7.03
N THR A 322 8.98 -8.48 6.87
CA THR A 322 10.26 -9.06 7.28
C THR A 322 11.07 -9.51 6.07
N ARG A 323 12.40 -9.32 6.10
CA ARG A 323 13.28 -9.74 4.99
C ARG A 323 13.27 -11.26 4.79
N LEU A 324 13.00 -12.04 5.84
CA LEU A 324 12.87 -13.49 5.75
C LEU A 324 11.73 -13.90 4.80
N LEU A 325 10.56 -13.27 4.91
CA LEU A 325 9.43 -13.59 4.03
C LEU A 325 9.78 -13.24 2.59
N HIS A 326 10.42 -12.09 2.37
CA HIS A 326 10.93 -11.71 1.05
C HIS A 326 11.84 -12.81 0.43
N TYR A 327 12.77 -13.40 1.18
CA TYR A 327 13.61 -14.49 0.67
C TYR A 327 12.84 -15.79 0.34
N LEU A 328 11.64 -15.97 0.88
CA LEU A 328 10.75 -17.10 0.61
C LEU A 328 9.78 -16.84 -0.55
N ASP A 329 9.61 -15.58 -0.96
CA ASP A 329 8.82 -15.18 -2.12
C ASP A 329 9.47 -15.64 -3.44
N PRO A 330 8.67 -15.95 -4.48
CA PRO A 330 9.17 -16.43 -5.77
C PRO A 330 9.69 -15.28 -6.67
N CYS A 331 10.74 -14.59 -6.23
CA CYS A 331 11.35 -13.47 -6.97
C CYS A 331 12.33 -13.93 -8.06
N CYS A 332 12.28 -13.31 -9.25
CA CYS A 332 13.16 -13.64 -10.38
C CYS A 332 14.41 -12.74 -10.50
N TYR A 333 14.47 -11.63 -9.76
CA TYR A 333 15.52 -10.62 -9.90
C TYR A 333 16.81 -10.94 -9.13
N GLU A 334 16.72 -11.67 -8.02
CA GLU A 334 17.86 -11.91 -7.11
C GLU A 334 18.65 -13.20 -7.34
N ILE A 335 18.31 -14.05 -8.32
CA ILE A 335 19.18 -15.17 -8.66
C ILE A 335 20.52 -14.61 -9.17
N PRO A 336 21.69 -15.00 -8.64
CA PRO A 336 22.96 -14.39 -9.01
C PRO A 336 23.22 -14.39 -10.52
N LYS A 337 23.11 -13.20 -11.15
CA LYS A 337 23.16 -13.02 -12.61
C LYS A 337 24.59 -12.85 -13.13
N ARG A 338 25.49 -12.25 -12.33
CA ARG A 338 26.88 -11.94 -12.73
C ARG A 338 27.81 -11.82 -11.53
N VAL A 339 29.05 -12.28 -11.69
CA VAL A 339 30.18 -11.84 -10.87
C VAL A 339 30.99 -10.88 -11.73
N SER A 340 31.05 -9.61 -11.33
CA SER A 340 31.82 -8.57 -12.02
C SER A 340 33.06 -8.22 -11.20
N LEU A 341 34.20 -8.23 -11.88
CA LEU A 341 35.46 -7.72 -11.35
C LEU A 341 35.52 -6.22 -11.62
N TYR A 342 35.77 -5.42 -10.59
CA TYR A 342 36.01 -3.98 -10.74
C TYR A 342 37.39 -3.61 -10.18
N HIS A 343 38.02 -2.63 -10.83
CA HIS A 343 39.25 -2.03 -10.31
C HIS A 343 38.89 -1.04 -9.20
N THR A 344 39.61 -1.13 -8.08
CA THR A 344 39.69 -0.02 -7.13
C THR A 344 40.42 1.16 -7.78
N ALA A 345 40.09 2.39 -7.39
CA ALA A 345 40.62 3.61 -8.03
C ALA A 345 42.16 3.75 -7.95
N GLU A 346 42.81 2.97 -7.08
CA GLU A 346 44.27 2.93 -6.90
C GLU A 346 44.99 1.94 -7.84
N GLY A 347 44.27 1.21 -8.69
CA GLY A 347 44.85 0.32 -9.71
C GLY A 347 45.62 -0.89 -9.17
N ARG A 348 45.57 -1.17 -7.86
CA ARG A 348 46.35 -2.22 -7.18
C ARG A 348 45.54 -3.39 -6.62
N SER A 349 44.21 -3.32 -6.62
CA SER A 349 43.38 -4.44 -6.16
C SER A 349 42.12 -4.64 -7.02
N TRP A 350 41.74 -5.91 -7.14
CA TRP A 350 40.52 -6.36 -7.82
C TRP A 350 39.42 -6.59 -6.78
N GLY A 351 38.28 -5.91 -6.93
CA GLY A 351 37.09 -6.17 -6.13
C GLY A 351 36.13 -7.11 -6.86
N LEU A 352 35.54 -8.08 -6.16
CA LEU A 352 34.38 -8.82 -6.66
C LEU A 352 33.09 -8.07 -6.29
N ARG A 353 32.25 -7.79 -7.29
CA ARG A 353 30.82 -7.48 -7.12
C ARG A 353 30.03 -8.72 -7.56
N VAL A 354 29.08 -9.17 -6.74
CA VAL A 354 28.11 -10.20 -7.12
C VAL A 354 26.75 -9.51 -7.31
N GLU A 355 26.16 -9.64 -8.49
CA GLU A 355 24.81 -9.18 -8.78
C GLU A 355 23.82 -10.29 -8.43
N GLY A 356 22.98 -10.06 -7.40
CA GLY A 356 22.02 -11.01 -6.86
C GLY A 356 22.47 -11.68 -5.55
N SER A 357 21.56 -12.40 -4.91
CA SER A 357 21.74 -12.97 -3.57
C SER A 357 22.06 -14.47 -3.60
N TRP A 358 23.17 -14.84 -2.94
CA TRP A 358 23.50 -16.25 -2.68
C TRP A 358 22.45 -16.96 -1.83
N LEU A 359 21.71 -16.23 -0.98
CA LEU A 359 20.62 -16.80 -0.19
C LEU A 359 19.44 -17.22 -1.07
N PHE A 360 19.03 -16.38 -2.04
CA PHE A 360 18.05 -16.77 -3.06
C PHE A 360 18.53 -17.99 -3.87
N ARG A 361 19.82 -18.05 -4.23
CA ARG A 361 20.38 -19.23 -4.91
C ARG A 361 20.34 -20.49 -4.03
N LEU A 362 20.60 -20.37 -2.73
CA LEU A 362 20.55 -21.49 -1.78
C LEU A 362 19.12 -21.99 -1.60
N ILE A 363 18.16 -21.07 -1.39
CA ILE A 363 16.75 -21.38 -1.13
C ILE A 363 16.06 -21.90 -2.40
N HIS A 364 16.11 -21.16 -3.50
CA HIS A 364 15.34 -21.50 -4.71
C HIS A 364 16.12 -22.35 -5.71
N GLY A 365 17.47 -22.31 -5.70
CA GLY A 365 18.31 -23.10 -6.59
C GLY A 365 18.48 -24.56 -6.17
N ASN A 366 18.42 -24.87 -4.87
CA ASN A 366 18.54 -26.24 -4.32
C ASN A 366 17.18 -26.94 -4.23
N PRO A 367 17.03 -28.21 -4.68
CA PRO A 367 15.84 -29.03 -4.42
C PRO A 367 15.34 -29.02 -2.97
N LEU A 368 16.25 -29.04 -1.97
CA LEU A 368 15.88 -29.03 -0.56
C LEU A 368 15.28 -27.68 -0.14
N GLY A 369 15.91 -26.56 -0.52
CA GLY A 369 15.38 -25.22 -0.22
C GLY A 369 14.01 -24.98 -0.87
N ARG A 370 13.82 -25.45 -2.12
CA ARG A 370 12.50 -25.43 -2.78
C ARG A 370 11.45 -26.27 -2.07
N TRP A 371 11.84 -27.40 -1.50
CA TRP A 371 10.95 -28.20 -0.66
C TRP A 371 10.56 -27.42 0.61
N CYS A 372 11.50 -26.76 1.28
CA CYS A 372 11.24 -25.89 2.44
C CYS A 372 10.28 -24.74 2.09
N VAL A 373 10.51 -24.01 0.99
CA VAL A 373 9.63 -22.93 0.51
C VAL A 373 8.21 -23.46 0.25
N ARG A 374 8.07 -24.56 -0.48
CA ARG A 374 6.75 -25.16 -0.76
C ARG A 374 6.06 -25.68 0.50
N TRP A 375 6.82 -26.19 1.48
CA TRP A 375 6.29 -26.60 2.77
C TRP A 375 5.78 -25.40 3.57
N PHE A 376 6.56 -24.31 3.63
CA PHE A 376 6.18 -23.06 4.30
C PHE A 376 4.88 -22.48 3.73
N TRP A 377 4.81 -22.29 2.41
CA TRP A 377 3.60 -21.73 1.78
C TRP A 377 2.37 -22.62 1.93
N ARG A 378 2.52 -23.95 1.90
CA ARG A 378 1.43 -24.88 2.24
C ARG A 378 1.00 -24.80 3.70
N SER A 379 1.89 -24.41 4.60
CA SER A 379 1.55 -24.13 6.01
C SER A 379 0.74 -22.83 6.11
N VAL A 380 1.13 -21.78 5.39
CA VAL A 380 0.36 -20.51 5.30
C VAL A 380 -1.04 -20.76 4.74
N ASP A 381 -1.16 -21.48 3.61
CA ASP A 381 -2.45 -21.87 3.02
C ASP A 381 -3.36 -22.55 4.06
N ARG A 382 -2.84 -23.57 4.75
CA ARG A 382 -3.59 -24.31 5.79
C ARG A 382 -4.00 -23.44 6.97
N ASN A 383 -3.12 -22.56 7.43
CA ASN A 383 -3.43 -21.65 8.54
C ASN A 383 -4.55 -20.68 8.15
N PHE A 384 -4.56 -20.18 6.91
CA PHE A 384 -5.65 -19.32 6.41
C PHE A 384 -6.95 -20.11 6.21
N GLU A 385 -6.89 -21.37 5.75
CA GLU A 385 -8.05 -22.25 5.65
C GLU A 385 -8.69 -22.55 7.00
N GLN A 386 -7.87 -22.79 8.03
CA GLN A 386 -8.32 -23.02 9.40
C GLN A 386 -8.89 -21.75 10.04
N PHE A 387 -8.21 -20.60 9.87
CA PHE A 387 -8.67 -19.31 10.41
C PHE A 387 -10.02 -18.87 9.82
N ALA A 388 -10.24 -19.08 8.53
CA ALA A 388 -11.52 -18.78 7.88
C ALA A 388 -12.60 -19.85 8.15
N ASP A 389 -12.19 -21.04 8.63
CA ASP A 389 -12.97 -22.27 8.68
C ASP A 389 -13.89 -22.41 7.44
N TYR A 390 -13.26 -22.56 6.28
CA TYR A 390 -14.00 -22.74 5.02
C TYR A 390 -14.80 -24.06 4.97
N GLN A 391 -14.55 -25.00 5.89
CA GLN A 391 -15.21 -26.31 5.88
C GLN A 391 -16.53 -26.31 6.68
N SER A 392 -16.71 -25.39 7.64
CA SER A 392 -17.91 -25.22 8.47
C SER A 392 -19.25 -25.37 7.73
N GLU A 393 -19.44 -24.66 6.62
CA GLU A 393 -20.72 -24.61 5.89
C GLU A 393 -20.51 -24.62 4.36
N PRO A 394 -21.48 -25.14 3.57
CA PRO A 394 -21.40 -25.12 2.10
C PRO A 394 -21.21 -23.72 1.50
N LYS A 395 -21.75 -22.67 2.14
CA LYS A 395 -21.54 -21.28 1.68
C LYS A 395 -20.10 -20.81 1.90
N MET A 396 -19.44 -21.25 2.97
CA MET A 396 -18.05 -20.93 3.26
C MET A 396 -17.10 -21.64 2.27
N GLN A 397 -17.41 -22.88 1.89
CA GLN A 397 -16.67 -23.59 0.84
C GLN A 397 -16.71 -22.84 -0.50
N SER A 398 -17.82 -22.15 -0.81
CA SER A 398 -17.98 -21.38 -2.05
C SER A 398 -17.05 -20.16 -2.16
N ILE A 399 -16.58 -19.61 -1.03
CA ILE A 399 -15.67 -18.46 -0.97
C ILE A 399 -14.20 -18.84 -0.72
N ARG A 400 -13.87 -20.14 -0.61
CA ARG A 400 -12.46 -20.57 -0.55
C ARG A 400 -11.76 -20.24 -1.88
N PRO A 401 -10.61 -19.53 -1.86
CA PRO A 401 -9.85 -19.27 -3.08
C PRO A 401 -9.39 -20.56 -3.79
N CYS A 402 -9.33 -20.53 -5.12
CA CYS A 402 -9.01 -21.71 -5.93
C CYS A 402 -7.51 -22.04 -5.98
N ASN A 403 -6.64 -21.04 -5.78
CA ASN A 403 -5.19 -21.15 -5.84
C ASN A 403 -4.57 -20.85 -4.47
N GLY A 404 -3.44 -21.47 -4.13
CA GLY A 404 -2.69 -21.17 -2.90
C GLY A 404 -2.10 -19.75 -2.92
N VAL A 405 -1.80 -19.21 -1.74
CA VAL A 405 -1.34 -17.82 -1.51
C VAL A 405 -0.13 -17.48 -2.38
N VAL A 406 0.85 -18.38 -2.45
CA VAL A 406 2.12 -18.21 -3.19
C VAL A 406 1.97 -18.07 -4.71
N SER A 407 0.83 -18.46 -5.31
CA SER A 407 0.67 -18.34 -6.76
C SER A 407 0.36 -16.91 -7.21
N CYS A 408 0.10 -15.99 -6.28
CA CYS A 408 -0.35 -14.60 -6.52
C CYS A 408 -1.61 -14.47 -7.39
N ALA A 409 -2.30 -15.59 -7.68
CA ALA A 409 -3.42 -15.65 -8.61
C ALA A 409 -4.74 -15.18 -7.99
N SER A 410 -4.81 -15.00 -6.67
CA SER A 410 -5.92 -14.36 -5.95
C SER A 410 -5.37 -13.25 -5.06
N SER A 411 -6.09 -12.13 -4.91
CA SER A 411 -5.64 -11.02 -4.06
C SER A 411 -5.57 -11.44 -2.60
N ILE A 412 -4.61 -10.87 -1.85
CA ILE A 412 -4.48 -11.10 -0.40
C ILE A 412 -4.92 -9.82 0.33
N GLY A 413 -5.65 -9.99 1.42
CA GLY A 413 -5.97 -8.92 2.37
C GLY A 413 -5.91 -9.43 3.81
N ILE A 414 -6.21 -8.56 4.77
CA ILE A 414 -6.29 -8.91 6.20
C ILE A 414 -7.75 -8.82 6.67
N ALA A 415 -8.18 -9.77 7.50
CA ALA A 415 -9.47 -9.75 8.17
C ALA A 415 -9.52 -8.69 9.28
N ASN A 416 -9.54 -7.41 8.90
CA ASN A 416 -9.48 -6.27 9.83
C ASN A 416 -10.65 -6.21 10.82
N GLN A 417 -11.80 -6.79 10.46
CA GLN A 417 -12.98 -6.84 11.30
C GLN A 417 -12.93 -8.12 12.16
N PRO A 418 -13.02 -8.03 13.50
CA PRO A 418 -12.80 -9.20 14.38
C PRO A 418 -13.87 -10.29 14.20
N ASP A 419 -15.10 -9.91 13.85
CA ASP A 419 -16.23 -10.81 13.61
C ASP A 419 -16.52 -11.03 12.11
N LEU A 420 -15.54 -10.82 11.22
CA LEU A 420 -15.72 -10.89 9.77
C LEU A 420 -16.35 -12.21 9.32
N TRP A 421 -15.77 -13.33 9.76
CA TRP A 421 -16.22 -14.66 9.34
C TRP A 421 -17.59 -15.02 9.91
N ASP A 422 -17.85 -14.66 11.17
CA ASP A 422 -19.14 -14.90 11.82
C ASP A 422 -20.25 -14.06 11.18
N THR A 423 -19.92 -12.83 10.77
CA THR A 423 -20.81 -11.97 9.98
C THR A 423 -21.13 -12.58 8.61
N ILE A 424 -20.16 -13.17 7.91
CA ILE A 424 -20.39 -13.90 6.66
C ILE A 424 -21.23 -15.18 6.90
N ARG A 425 -21.15 -15.78 8.10
CA ARG A 425 -21.99 -16.91 8.53
C ARG A 425 -23.43 -16.53 8.90
N LEU A 426 -23.81 -15.25 8.95
CA LEU A 426 -25.19 -14.85 9.23
C LEU A 426 -26.18 -15.33 8.13
N PRO A 427 -27.46 -15.61 8.47
CA PRO A 427 -28.43 -16.16 7.53
C PRO A 427 -28.91 -15.15 6.47
N HIS A 428 -28.81 -13.85 6.75
CA HIS A 428 -29.12 -12.78 5.78
C HIS A 428 -27.98 -12.49 4.79
N VAL A 429 -26.82 -13.16 4.93
CA VAL A 429 -25.72 -13.10 3.95
C VAL A 429 -25.81 -14.31 3.02
N LYS A 430 -26.19 -14.06 1.76
CA LYS A 430 -26.36 -15.05 0.70
C LYS A 430 -25.21 -14.93 -0.30
N ILE A 431 -24.58 -16.04 -0.68
CA ILE A 431 -23.39 -16.04 -1.52
C ILE A 431 -23.68 -16.73 -2.86
N TYR A 432 -23.33 -16.06 -3.96
CA TYR A 432 -23.58 -16.52 -5.32
C TYR A 432 -22.29 -16.53 -6.14
N ARG A 433 -21.78 -17.71 -6.50
CA ARG A 433 -20.67 -17.87 -7.44
C ARG A 433 -21.17 -17.77 -8.88
N SER A 434 -21.50 -16.55 -9.33
CA SER A 434 -22.02 -16.27 -10.67
C SER A 434 -21.64 -14.86 -11.17
N GLY A 435 -21.89 -14.59 -12.45
CA GLY A 435 -21.84 -13.24 -13.03
C GLY A 435 -23.22 -12.58 -13.03
N ILE A 436 -23.28 -11.25 -12.97
CA ILE A 436 -24.52 -10.50 -13.23
C ILE A 436 -24.68 -10.40 -14.76
N GLN A 437 -25.80 -10.86 -15.29
CA GLN A 437 -26.11 -10.81 -16.72
C GLN A 437 -26.92 -9.58 -17.10
N LYS A 438 -27.90 -9.21 -16.26
CA LYS A 438 -28.83 -8.10 -16.51
C LYS A 438 -29.20 -7.39 -15.21
N ILE A 439 -29.34 -6.07 -15.28
CA ILE A 439 -29.94 -5.25 -14.21
C ILE A 439 -31.16 -4.53 -14.81
N THR A 440 -32.33 -4.72 -14.20
CA THR A 440 -33.60 -4.16 -14.69
C THR A 440 -34.29 -3.38 -13.55
N ALA A 441 -34.80 -2.19 -13.85
CA ALA A 441 -35.64 -1.46 -12.91
C ALA A 441 -37.06 -2.03 -12.92
N SER A 442 -37.57 -2.40 -11.75
CA SER A 442 -38.98 -2.72 -11.55
C SER A 442 -39.73 -1.43 -11.19
N LYS A 443 -40.82 -1.17 -11.91
CA LYS A 443 -41.80 -0.14 -11.53
C LYS A 443 -42.97 -0.84 -10.87
N ALA A 444 -42.94 -0.92 -9.54
CA ALA A 444 -44.06 -1.42 -8.76
C ALA A 444 -45.26 -0.47 -8.93
N GLN A 445 -46.27 -0.89 -9.71
CA GLN A 445 -47.57 -0.24 -9.72
C GLN A 445 -48.37 -0.69 -8.50
N ASP A 446 -48.07 -0.12 -7.33
CA ASP A 446 -49.01 -0.17 -6.21
C ASP A 446 -49.22 1.21 -5.56
N LYS A 447 -50.37 1.37 -4.89
CA LYS A 447 -51.04 2.66 -4.73
C LYS A 447 -50.29 3.66 -3.84
N GLY A 448 -49.56 4.58 -4.48
CA GLY A 448 -49.26 5.90 -3.92
C GLY A 448 -47.83 6.17 -3.45
N GLN A 449 -46.90 5.23 -3.60
CA GLN A 449 -45.47 5.46 -3.33
C GLN A 449 -44.61 4.87 -4.46
N GLU A 450 -43.77 5.70 -5.10
CA GLU A 450 -42.80 5.27 -6.11
C GLU A 450 -41.60 4.55 -5.48
N ALA A 451 -41.80 3.34 -4.97
CA ALA A 451 -40.72 2.42 -4.62
C ALA A 451 -40.27 1.68 -5.90
N THR A 452 -39.26 2.20 -6.58
CA THR A 452 -38.59 1.50 -7.69
C THR A 452 -37.57 0.51 -7.14
N SER A 453 -37.89 -0.78 -7.18
CA SER A 453 -36.97 -1.85 -6.79
C SER A 453 -36.16 -2.35 -8.00
N ILE A 454 -34.98 -2.92 -7.77
CA ILE A 454 -34.11 -3.46 -8.83
C ILE A 454 -34.26 -4.98 -8.89
N GLN A 455 -34.40 -5.51 -10.09
CA GLN A 455 -34.23 -6.92 -10.39
C GLN A 455 -32.83 -7.17 -10.97
N VAL A 456 -32.08 -8.09 -10.37
CA VAL A 456 -30.73 -8.49 -10.80
C VAL A 456 -30.75 -9.95 -11.26
N SER A 457 -30.56 -10.17 -12.56
CA SER A 457 -30.46 -11.51 -13.15
C SER A 457 -29.01 -11.99 -13.11
N LEU A 458 -28.78 -13.14 -12.48
CA LEU A 458 -27.47 -13.79 -12.43
C LEU A 458 -27.32 -14.82 -13.56
N GLY A 459 -26.14 -15.39 -13.75
CA GLY A 459 -25.95 -16.55 -14.62
C GLY A 459 -26.59 -17.81 -14.05
N GLY A 460 -27.42 -18.48 -14.86
CA GLY A 460 -28.39 -19.51 -14.47
C GLY A 460 -29.78 -18.92 -14.31
N ASP A 461 -30.80 -19.73 -14.01
CA ASP A 461 -32.20 -19.27 -13.86
C ASP A 461 -32.45 -18.50 -12.54
N THR A 462 -31.43 -17.87 -11.96
CA THR A 462 -31.47 -17.18 -10.67
C THR A 462 -31.67 -15.68 -10.87
N CYS A 463 -32.84 -15.18 -10.49
CA CYS A 463 -33.11 -13.75 -10.35
C CYS A 463 -33.14 -13.36 -8.87
N LEU A 464 -32.64 -12.16 -8.57
CA LEU A 464 -32.76 -11.48 -7.29
C LEU A 464 -33.72 -10.32 -7.48
N ASP A 465 -34.92 -10.46 -6.95
CA ASP A 465 -35.95 -9.43 -6.96
C ASP A 465 -35.81 -8.50 -5.74
N ASP A 466 -36.45 -7.34 -5.81
CA ASP A 466 -36.53 -6.34 -4.74
C ASP A 466 -35.19 -5.95 -4.10
N VAL A 467 -34.20 -5.64 -4.93
CA VAL A 467 -32.90 -5.08 -4.53
C VAL A 467 -32.97 -3.55 -4.48
N ASP A 468 -32.53 -2.92 -3.40
CA ASP A 468 -32.52 -1.46 -3.25
C ASP A 468 -31.23 -0.82 -3.81
N LEU A 469 -30.11 -1.55 -3.70
CA LEU A 469 -28.77 -1.06 -4.02
C LEU A 469 -27.88 -2.16 -4.61
N VAL A 470 -27.21 -1.86 -5.72
CA VAL A 470 -26.15 -2.69 -6.31
C VAL A 470 -24.81 -1.95 -6.15
N VAL A 471 -23.84 -2.58 -5.48
CA VAL A 471 -22.51 -2.03 -5.26
C VAL A 471 -21.46 -2.83 -6.01
N HIS A 472 -20.82 -2.19 -6.99
CA HIS A 472 -19.71 -2.74 -7.75
C HIS A 472 -18.40 -2.61 -6.97
N ALA A 473 -17.95 -3.69 -6.33
CA ALA A 473 -16.66 -3.85 -5.68
C ALA A 473 -15.64 -4.50 -6.64
N THR A 474 -15.59 -4.00 -7.88
CA THR A 474 -14.93 -4.61 -9.04
C THR A 474 -13.53 -4.05 -9.34
N GLY A 475 -13.02 -3.18 -8.47
CA GLY A 475 -11.65 -2.65 -8.54
C GLY A 475 -11.55 -1.37 -9.35
N TYR A 476 -10.36 -1.09 -9.90
CA TYR A 476 -10.07 0.16 -10.61
C TYR A 476 -9.34 -0.14 -11.92
N LYS A 477 -9.51 0.72 -12.92
CA LYS A 477 -8.74 0.66 -14.18
C LYS A 477 -7.36 1.29 -13.91
N PRO A 478 -6.24 0.57 -14.08
CA PRO A 478 -4.90 1.10 -13.84
C PRO A 478 -4.44 1.99 -15.01
N ILE A 479 -5.14 3.08 -15.29
CA ILE A 479 -4.84 4.02 -16.38
C ILE A 479 -4.90 5.45 -15.84
N VAL A 480 -3.98 6.30 -16.29
CA VAL A 480 -4.01 7.76 -16.05
C VAL A 480 -5.14 8.39 -16.86
N PRO A 481 -6.18 9.00 -16.24
CA PRO A 481 -7.36 9.53 -16.92
C PRO A 481 -7.13 10.95 -17.48
N ILE A 482 -6.08 11.10 -18.28
CA ILE A 482 -5.63 12.37 -18.87
C ILE A 482 -5.38 12.11 -20.36
N LYS A 483 -5.75 13.06 -21.23
CA LYS A 483 -5.44 13.00 -22.66
C LYS A 483 -4.01 13.48 -22.92
N PHE A 484 -3.34 12.87 -23.89
CA PHE A 484 -2.03 13.30 -24.37
C PHE A 484 -2.17 13.79 -25.79
N ASP A 485 -1.48 14.87 -26.13
CA ASP A 485 -1.44 15.44 -27.48
C ASP A 485 0.03 15.52 -27.97
N PRO A 486 0.40 14.79 -29.05
CA PRO A 486 -0.43 13.82 -29.78
C PRO A 486 -0.75 12.56 -28.93
N PRO A 487 -1.83 11.80 -29.24
CA PRO A 487 -2.21 10.62 -28.46
C PRO A 487 -1.12 9.53 -28.35
N SER A 488 -0.30 9.34 -29.40
CA SER A 488 0.82 8.39 -29.39
C SER A 488 1.86 8.68 -28.30
N PHE A 489 1.99 9.95 -27.89
CA PHE A 489 2.93 10.38 -26.86
C PHE A 489 2.68 9.70 -25.49
N ARG A 490 1.46 9.21 -25.22
CA ARG A 490 1.19 8.37 -24.03
C ARG A 490 2.10 7.14 -23.99
N VAL A 491 2.27 6.46 -25.12
CA VAL A 491 3.02 5.19 -25.22
C VAL A 491 4.52 5.47 -25.13
N GLU A 492 4.97 6.58 -25.72
CA GLU A 492 6.33 7.11 -25.57
C GLU A 492 6.70 7.40 -24.10
N LEU A 493 5.77 7.97 -23.33
CA LEU A 493 5.92 8.15 -21.89
C LEU A 493 5.84 6.85 -21.07
N GLY A 494 5.64 5.69 -21.73
CA GLY A 494 5.50 4.39 -21.08
C GLY A 494 4.23 4.26 -20.24
N LEU A 495 3.19 5.06 -20.51
CA LEU A 495 1.93 5.00 -19.78
C LEU A 495 0.97 3.97 -20.38
N ALA A 496 0.21 3.28 -19.53
CA ALA A 496 -0.80 2.32 -19.98
C ALA A 496 -1.92 2.98 -20.80
N GLY A 497 -2.45 2.26 -21.79
CA GLY A 497 -3.50 2.71 -22.71
C GLY A 497 -4.27 1.57 -23.35
N LEU A 498 -5.34 1.89 -24.07
CA LEU A 498 -6.17 0.93 -24.81
C LEU A 498 -6.06 1.17 -26.31
N VAL A 499 -5.94 0.10 -27.09
CA VAL A 499 -6.04 0.14 -28.56
C VAL A 499 -7.27 -0.64 -28.97
N GLY A 500 -8.15 -0.04 -29.78
CA GLY A 500 -9.32 -0.74 -30.31
C GLY A 500 -8.92 -1.97 -31.12
N SER A 501 -9.70 -3.04 -31.08
CA SER A 501 -9.55 -4.14 -32.05
C SER A 501 -10.32 -3.83 -33.34
N ARG A 502 -9.79 -4.23 -34.50
CA ARG A 502 -10.47 -4.06 -35.79
C ARG A 502 -11.78 -4.86 -35.80
N SER A 503 -12.92 -4.16 -35.80
CA SER A 503 -14.17 -4.73 -36.31
C SER A 503 -14.16 -4.65 -37.83
N GLU A 504 -14.25 -5.78 -38.52
CA GLU A 504 -14.40 -5.82 -39.99
C GLU A 504 -15.78 -5.36 -40.47
N THR A 505 -16.71 -5.06 -39.55
CA THR A 505 -17.99 -4.42 -39.86
C THR A 505 -18.00 -2.98 -39.33
N GLY A 506 -18.13 -2.03 -40.24
CA GLY A 506 -18.16 -0.57 -39.97
C GLY A 506 -19.46 -0.10 -39.32
N THR A 507 -19.81 -0.71 -38.18
CA THR A 507 -20.99 -0.37 -37.38
C THR A 507 -20.53 0.10 -36.01
N THR A 508 -20.39 1.42 -35.86
CA THR A 508 -20.06 2.06 -34.59
C THR A 508 -21.26 1.90 -33.64
N ILE A 509 -21.25 0.87 -32.79
CA ILE A 509 -22.23 0.72 -31.72
C ILE A 509 -21.97 1.82 -30.69
N GLY A 510 -22.97 2.68 -30.50
CA GLY A 510 -22.75 4.04 -30.00
C GLY A 510 -22.51 4.19 -28.49
N ASN A 511 -21.95 5.35 -28.17
CA ASN A 511 -22.11 6.12 -26.94
C ASN A 511 -22.07 5.36 -25.60
N SER A 512 -20.87 5.22 -25.06
CA SER A 512 -20.67 5.40 -23.61
C SER A 512 -19.67 6.54 -23.38
N GLU A 513 -20.06 7.59 -22.66
CA GLU A 513 -19.30 8.85 -22.52
C GLU A 513 -18.05 8.74 -21.61
N SER A 514 -17.46 7.54 -21.47
CA SER A 514 -16.53 7.22 -20.36
C SER A 514 -15.18 6.60 -20.74
N SER A 515 -14.85 6.48 -22.03
CA SER A 515 -13.66 5.75 -22.52
C SER A 515 -12.57 6.61 -23.19
N ASP A 516 -12.93 7.80 -23.67
CA ASP A 516 -12.14 8.63 -24.60
C ASP A 516 -10.77 9.15 -24.09
N TYR A 517 -10.48 9.03 -22.79
CA TYR A 517 -9.20 9.46 -22.22
C TYR A 517 -8.06 8.45 -22.44
N ALA A 518 -8.39 7.17 -22.67
CA ALA A 518 -7.46 6.06 -22.63
C ALA A 518 -7.20 5.42 -24.01
N GLU A 519 -8.06 5.71 -24.98
CA GLU A 519 -8.02 5.11 -26.31
C GLU A 519 -6.93 5.76 -27.16
N LEU A 520 -6.20 4.91 -27.88
CA LEU A 520 -5.11 5.27 -28.77
C LEU A 520 -5.53 4.99 -30.22
N PRO A 521 -5.22 5.89 -31.16
CA PRO A 521 -5.45 5.65 -32.58
C PRO A 521 -4.58 4.48 -33.07
N GLN A 522 -5.07 3.72 -34.06
CA GLN A 522 -4.33 2.64 -34.72
C GLN A 522 -3.32 3.18 -35.75
N ASP A 523 -2.48 4.14 -35.35
CA ASP A 523 -1.50 4.78 -36.22
C ASP A 523 -0.21 3.96 -36.34
N ALA A 524 0.56 4.18 -37.40
CA ALA A 524 1.75 3.39 -37.71
C ALA A 524 2.79 3.39 -36.56
N GLU A 525 3.04 4.55 -35.94
CA GLU A 525 3.95 4.72 -34.80
C GLU A 525 3.52 3.89 -33.57
N VAL A 526 2.22 3.94 -33.24
CA VAL A 526 1.67 3.17 -32.09
C VAL A 526 1.82 1.67 -32.35
N ASN A 527 1.55 1.21 -33.57
CA ASN A 527 1.71 -0.19 -33.94
C ASN A 527 3.19 -0.63 -33.93
N GLU A 528 4.12 0.19 -34.40
CA GLU A 528 5.56 -0.10 -34.34
C GLU A 528 6.06 -0.27 -32.90
N GLN A 529 5.66 0.63 -31.99
CA GLN A 529 5.99 0.52 -30.57
C GLN A 529 5.38 -0.73 -29.93
N ILE A 530 4.16 -1.12 -30.31
CA ILE A 530 3.51 -2.36 -29.84
C ILE A 530 4.30 -3.60 -30.30
N GLU A 531 4.72 -3.68 -31.55
CA GLU A 531 5.51 -4.83 -32.06
C GLU A 531 6.91 -4.88 -31.44
N HIS A 532 7.58 -3.74 -31.23
CA HIS A 532 8.84 -3.67 -30.48
C HIS A 532 8.72 -4.29 -29.08
N TRP A 533 7.71 -3.86 -28.31
CA TRP A 533 7.47 -4.40 -26.98
C TRP A 533 7.04 -5.87 -26.97
N LYS A 534 6.26 -6.33 -27.96
CA LYS A 534 5.95 -7.76 -28.12
C LYS A 534 7.22 -8.60 -28.32
N SER A 535 8.12 -8.17 -29.20
CA SER A 535 9.37 -8.89 -29.47
C SER A 535 10.28 -9.00 -28.24
N LEU A 536 10.34 -7.94 -27.41
CA LEU A 536 11.04 -7.98 -26.13
C LEU A 536 10.36 -8.91 -25.12
N ASP A 537 9.02 -8.85 -25.02
CA ASP A 537 8.25 -9.68 -24.10
C ASP A 537 8.36 -11.18 -24.43
N GLU A 538 8.37 -11.57 -25.70
CA GLU A 538 8.60 -12.95 -26.14
C GLU A 538 9.95 -13.50 -25.65
N GLN A 539 11.01 -12.69 -25.69
CA GLN A 539 12.32 -13.04 -25.16
C GLN A 539 12.30 -13.16 -23.63
N SER A 540 11.64 -12.23 -22.95
CA SER A 540 11.48 -12.22 -21.49
C SER A 540 10.64 -13.40 -20.98
N ILE A 541 9.61 -13.83 -21.71
CA ILE A 541 8.74 -14.99 -21.37
C ILE A 541 9.58 -16.25 -21.18
N ALA A 542 10.55 -16.52 -22.06
CA ALA A 542 11.40 -17.70 -21.94
C ALA A 542 12.24 -17.68 -20.64
N LEU A 543 12.80 -16.52 -20.28
CA LEU A 543 13.59 -16.33 -19.07
C LEU A 543 12.73 -16.45 -17.81
N VAL A 544 11.60 -15.74 -17.76
CA VAL A 544 10.71 -15.70 -16.59
C VAL A 544 10.05 -17.05 -16.36
N ARG A 545 9.55 -17.73 -17.40
CA ARG A 545 8.98 -19.10 -17.25
C ARG A 545 9.99 -20.09 -16.72
N LYS A 546 11.27 -20.02 -17.15
CA LYS A 546 12.34 -20.89 -16.63
C LYS A 546 12.55 -20.67 -15.12
N THR A 547 12.52 -19.42 -14.67
CA THR A 547 12.67 -19.07 -13.26
C THR A 547 11.46 -19.47 -12.40
N LEU A 548 10.24 -19.20 -12.85
CA LEU A 548 9.01 -19.63 -12.16
C LEU A 548 8.89 -21.16 -12.09
N SER A 549 9.28 -21.87 -13.16
CA SER A 549 9.34 -23.34 -13.18
C SER A 549 10.35 -23.88 -12.17
N ALA A 550 11.46 -23.17 -11.95
CA ALA A 550 12.41 -23.52 -10.91
C ALA A 550 11.78 -23.36 -9.52
N THR A 551 11.20 -22.21 -9.18
CA THR A 551 10.57 -22.00 -7.85
C THR A 551 9.36 -22.93 -7.62
N GLY A 552 8.69 -23.34 -8.69
CA GLY A 552 7.48 -24.18 -8.63
C GLY A 552 6.18 -23.37 -8.58
N CYS A 553 6.25 -22.09 -8.95
CA CYS A 553 5.07 -21.26 -9.13
C CYS A 553 4.48 -21.52 -10.52
N ALA A 554 3.24 -22.02 -10.55
CA ALA A 554 2.50 -22.15 -11.80
C ALA A 554 2.10 -20.75 -12.30
N PRO A 555 2.18 -20.49 -13.62
CA PRO A 555 1.63 -19.26 -14.18
C PRO A 555 0.14 -19.15 -13.86
N ALA A 556 -0.32 -17.95 -13.47
CA ALA A 556 -1.73 -17.65 -13.37
C ALA A 556 -2.28 -17.50 -14.80
N GLY A 557 -2.89 -18.56 -15.33
CA GLY A 557 -3.60 -18.51 -16.62
C GLY A 557 -4.86 -17.66 -16.50
N ARG A 558 -4.69 -16.33 -16.48
CA ARG A 558 -5.77 -15.35 -16.45
C ARG A 558 -6.00 -14.78 -17.84
N ASP A 559 -7.27 -14.67 -18.21
CA ASP A 559 -7.70 -13.92 -19.38
C ASP A 559 -7.53 -12.40 -19.19
N ALA A 560 -7.66 -11.66 -20.29
CA ALA A 560 -7.61 -10.20 -20.27
C ALA A 560 -8.68 -9.59 -19.33
N PRO A 561 -8.41 -8.46 -18.65
CA PRO A 561 -9.38 -7.86 -17.75
C PRO A 561 -10.66 -7.46 -18.49
N THR A 562 -11.83 -7.92 -18.04
CA THR A 562 -13.12 -7.73 -18.74
C THR A 562 -13.50 -6.28 -19.09
N TRP A 563 -12.86 -5.28 -18.47
CA TRP A 563 -13.08 -3.86 -18.74
C TRP A 563 -12.36 -3.33 -19.97
N THR A 564 -11.41 -4.09 -20.53
CA THR A 564 -10.83 -3.79 -21.85
C THR A 564 -11.83 -4.08 -22.97
N GLY A 565 -12.85 -4.92 -22.71
CA GLY A 565 -13.79 -5.38 -23.73
C GLY A 565 -13.03 -6.06 -24.87
N ASN A 566 -13.24 -5.59 -26.09
CA ASN A 566 -12.52 -6.07 -27.28
C ASN A 566 -11.17 -5.36 -27.49
N ASN A 567 -10.81 -4.36 -26.67
CA ASN A 567 -9.60 -3.56 -26.86
C ASN A 567 -8.37 -4.27 -26.28
N GLN A 568 -7.22 -4.07 -26.93
CA GLN A 568 -5.93 -4.52 -26.42
C GLN A 568 -5.42 -3.54 -25.36
N LEU A 569 -5.05 -4.04 -24.19
CA LEU A 569 -4.38 -3.26 -23.15
C LEU A 569 -2.87 -3.19 -23.41
N ILE A 570 -2.34 -1.97 -23.53
CA ILE A 570 -0.91 -1.70 -23.44
C ILE A 570 -0.57 -1.51 -21.95
N PRO A 571 0.33 -2.34 -21.36
CA PRO A 571 0.77 -2.17 -19.97
C PRO A 571 1.75 -0.99 -19.82
N TYR A 572 1.99 -0.55 -18.58
CA TYR A 572 3.02 0.45 -18.31
C TYR A 572 4.41 -0.04 -18.72
N ARG A 573 5.20 0.86 -19.32
CA ARG A 573 6.57 0.64 -19.80
C ARG A 573 7.55 1.66 -19.20
N LEU A 574 7.44 1.85 -17.89
CA LEU A 574 8.26 2.81 -17.13
C LEU A 574 9.47 2.10 -16.49
N PHE A 575 10.68 2.62 -16.71
CA PHE A 575 11.87 2.14 -16.02
C PHE A 575 11.75 2.43 -14.52
N ARG A 576 12.09 1.43 -13.70
CA ARG A 576 11.80 1.38 -12.25
C ARG A 576 10.32 1.64 -11.89
N ARG A 577 9.38 1.52 -12.83
CA ARG A 577 7.98 1.95 -12.73
C ARG A 577 7.78 3.45 -12.48
N MET A 578 8.78 4.28 -12.81
CA MET A 578 8.76 5.73 -12.56
C MET A 578 9.08 6.61 -13.78
N VAL A 579 10.00 6.23 -14.67
CA VAL A 579 10.47 7.14 -15.75
C VAL A 579 10.39 6.53 -17.14
N ALA A 580 10.14 7.37 -18.15
CA ALA A 580 10.03 6.94 -19.54
C ALA A 580 11.41 6.61 -20.14
N PRO A 581 11.68 5.38 -20.62
CA PRO A 581 13.02 4.96 -21.03
C PRO A 581 13.59 5.76 -22.21
N LYS A 582 12.74 6.23 -23.13
CA LYS A 582 13.14 7.08 -24.27
C LYS A 582 13.63 8.45 -23.79
N LEU A 583 12.84 9.16 -22.97
CA LEU A 583 13.23 10.43 -22.37
C LEU A 583 14.54 10.31 -21.56
N VAL A 584 14.70 9.24 -20.78
CA VAL A 584 15.94 8.99 -20.03
C VAL A 584 17.15 8.90 -20.97
N ALA A 585 17.02 8.17 -22.08
CA ALA A 585 18.06 7.99 -23.08
C ALA A 585 18.40 9.28 -23.86
N GLU A 586 17.43 10.18 -24.03
CA GLU A 586 17.61 11.51 -24.63
C GLU A 586 18.26 12.54 -23.67
N GLY A 587 18.62 12.15 -22.45
CA GLY A 587 19.14 13.05 -21.41
C GLY A 587 18.07 13.92 -20.76
N ASP A 588 16.79 13.63 -21.00
CA ASP A 588 15.67 14.38 -20.45
C ASP A 588 15.38 13.94 -19.00
N ARG A 589 15.27 14.93 -18.10
CA ARG A 589 15.02 14.79 -16.66
C ARG A 589 13.78 15.61 -16.23
N SER A 590 12.80 15.72 -17.12
CA SER A 590 11.60 16.55 -16.90
C SER A 590 10.31 15.79 -16.62
N PHE A 591 10.31 14.45 -16.66
CA PHE A 591 9.10 13.64 -16.45
C PHE A 591 9.33 12.47 -15.50
N ALA A 592 8.43 12.32 -14.54
CA ALA A 592 8.28 11.09 -13.76
C ALA A 592 6.80 10.78 -13.49
N ALA A 593 6.51 9.52 -13.25
CA ALA A 593 5.28 9.05 -12.63
C ALA A 593 5.61 8.34 -11.32
N ILE A 594 4.68 8.36 -10.36
CA ILE A 594 4.90 7.83 -9.02
C ILE A 594 3.62 7.15 -8.50
N GLY A 595 3.77 6.09 -7.70
CA GLY A 595 2.64 5.32 -7.19
C GLY A 595 1.98 4.36 -8.19
N ILE A 596 2.64 4.04 -9.31
CA ILE A 596 2.21 3.00 -10.27
C ILE A 596 2.67 1.62 -9.75
N VAL A 597 2.20 1.27 -8.55
CA VAL A 597 2.60 0.08 -7.81
C VAL A 597 1.53 -0.34 -6.80
N LEU A 598 1.37 -1.65 -6.60
CA LEU A 598 0.58 -2.24 -5.52
C LEU A 598 1.53 -2.95 -4.57
N THR A 599 1.40 -2.73 -3.26
CA THR A 599 2.36 -3.25 -2.29
C THR A 599 1.78 -3.26 -0.87
N SER A 600 2.37 -4.05 0.03
CA SER A 600 1.92 -4.21 1.41
C SER A 600 2.34 -3.06 2.34
N THR A 601 3.42 -2.33 2.04
CA THR A 601 3.91 -1.20 2.88
C THR A 601 4.06 0.09 2.05
N ILE A 602 2.90 0.62 1.65
CA ILE A 602 2.80 1.71 0.68
C ILE A 602 3.52 3.00 1.09
N ALA A 603 3.55 3.36 2.39
CA ALA A 603 4.23 4.57 2.87
C ALA A 603 5.75 4.49 2.71
N VAL A 604 6.34 3.31 3.01
CA VAL A 604 7.77 3.03 2.83
C VAL A 604 8.18 3.17 1.37
N VAL A 605 7.42 2.51 0.48
CA VAL A 605 7.64 2.60 -0.97
C VAL A 605 7.44 4.03 -1.49
N ALA A 606 6.52 4.80 -0.93
CA ALA A 606 6.26 6.18 -1.34
C ALA A 606 7.43 7.13 -1.04
N GLU A 607 8.09 7.02 0.11
CA GLU A 607 9.30 7.83 0.38
C GLU A 607 10.48 7.43 -0.49
N VAL A 608 10.74 6.14 -0.67
CA VAL A 608 11.88 5.68 -1.48
C VAL A 608 11.67 6.04 -2.96
N GLN A 609 10.46 5.91 -3.49
CA GLN A 609 10.13 6.42 -4.83
C GLN A 609 10.29 7.94 -4.91
N ALA A 610 9.80 8.71 -3.93
CA ALA A 610 9.90 10.16 -3.95
C ALA A 610 11.35 10.66 -3.91
N LEU A 611 12.22 9.99 -3.14
CA LEU A 611 13.65 10.28 -3.10
C LEU A 611 14.34 9.94 -4.43
N TRP A 612 14.00 8.79 -5.03
CA TRP A 612 14.52 8.39 -6.33
C TRP A 612 14.08 9.37 -7.44
N VAL A 613 12.79 9.76 -7.46
CA VAL A 613 12.25 10.73 -8.41
C VAL A 613 12.86 12.12 -8.22
N ALA A 614 13.03 12.58 -6.97
CA ALA A 614 13.70 13.86 -6.71
C ALA A 614 15.14 13.84 -7.25
N ALA A 615 15.94 12.81 -6.93
CA ALA A 615 17.30 12.65 -7.44
C ALA A 615 17.35 12.58 -8.97
N PHE A 616 16.42 11.87 -9.62
CA PHE A 616 16.30 11.83 -11.08
C PHE A 616 16.04 13.22 -11.68
N LEU A 617 15.03 13.92 -11.17
CA LEU A 617 14.60 15.22 -11.70
C LEU A 617 15.63 16.34 -11.46
N THR A 618 16.50 16.21 -10.44
CA THR A 618 17.59 17.15 -10.18
C THR A 618 18.95 16.73 -10.78
N GLY A 619 19.01 15.65 -11.57
CA GLY A 619 20.25 15.21 -12.24
C GLY A 619 21.22 14.43 -11.34
N GLY A 620 20.81 13.99 -10.15
CA GLY A 620 21.65 13.27 -9.18
C GLY A 620 22.11 11.87 -9.61
N PHE A 621 21.57 11.34 -10.72
CA PHE A 621 22.07 10.11 -11.37
C PHE A 621 22.97 10.37 -12.59
N ASP A 622 23.15 11.64 -12.96
CA ASP A 622 24.00 12.08 -14.06
C ASP A 622 25.36 12.61 -13.55
N GLU A 623 25.40 13.11 -12.30
CA GLU A 623 26.66 13.46 -11.65
C GLU A 623 27.60 12.25 -11.51
N THR A 624 28.73 12.28 -12.23
CA THR A 624 29.86 11.43 -11.87
C THR A 624 30.39 11.88 -10.52
N PHE A 625 30.05 11.17 -9.44
CA PHE A 625 30.78 11.27 -8.18
C PHE A 625 32.27 11.08 -8.46
N ALA A 626 33.02 12.19 -8.43
CA ALA A 626 34.47 12.16 -8.63
C ALA A 626 35.07 11.24 -7.57
N ALA A 627 35.91 10.30 -7.98
CA ALA A 627 36.28 9.09 -7.23
C ALA A 627 37.14 9.34 -5.97
N HIS A 628 36.57 10.02 -4.96
CA HIS A 628 37.24 10.51 -3.77
C HIS A 628 36.69 9.89 -2.47
N THR A 629 36.02 8.73 -2.53
CA THR A 629 35.78 7.91 -1.34
C THR A 629 35.72 6.42 -1.72
N PRO A 630 36.74 5.60 -1.41
CA PRO A 630 36.88 4.24 -1.95
C PRO A 630 35.95 3.19 -1.34
N THR A 631 34.98 3.59 -0.51
CA THR A 631 34.13 2.70 0.30
C THR A 631 32.63 2.75 0.00
N ARG A 632 32.16 3.64 -0.89
CA ARG A 632 30.74 3.70 -1.27
C ARG A 632 30.42 2.74 -2.43
N PRO A 633 29.28 2.01 -2.40
CA PRO A 633 28.83 1.27 -3.56
C PRO A 633 28.53 2.22 -4.71
N MET A 634 29.01 1.93 -5.93
CA MET A 634 28.57 2.65 -7.12
C MET A 634 27.07 2.43 -7.31
N GLY A 635 26.29 3.52 -7.21
CA GLY A 635 24.87 3.58 -7.54
C GLY A 635 24.62 3.57 -9.04
N LEU A 636 23.38 3.87 -9.41
CA LEU A 636 22.93 3.93 -10.80
C LEU A 636 23.49 5.18 -11.50
N ALA A 637 24.03 5.00 -12.70
CA ALA A 637 24.50 6.10 -13.56
C ALA A 637 23.71 6.07 -14.87
N LEU A 638 22.73 6.96 -15.03
CA LEU A 638 21.77 6.91 -16.13
C LEU A 638 22.41 7.25 -17.48
N GLU A 639 23.36 8.19 -17.52
CA GLU A 639 24.13 8.51 -18.74
C GLU A 639 24.81 7.29 -19.39
N ARG A 640 25.12 6.26 -18.61
CA ARG A 640 25.83 5.05 -19.06
C ARG A 640 24.92 3.87 -19.31
N MET A 641 23.62 4.00 -19.05
CA MET A 641 22.66 2.92 -19.19
C MET A 641 21.99 2.99 -20.58
N PRO A 642 22.26 2.04 -21.50
CA PRO A 642 21.63 2.08 -22.81
C PRO A 642 20.13 1.82 -22.70
N GLN A 643 19.34 2.47 -23.56
CA GLN A 643 17.88 2.33 -23.61
C GLN A 643 17.42 0.86 -23.61
N THR A 644 18.07 0.02 -24.41
CA THR A 644 17.78 -1.43 -24.52
C THR A 644 17.96 -2.19 -23.20
N ALA A 645 18.82 -1.75 -22.28
CA ALA A 645 18.95 -2.35 -20.95
C ALA A 645 17.78 -1.95 -20.03
N MET A 646 17.29 -0.71 -20.12
CA MET A 646 16.08 -0.28 -19.42
C MET A 646 14.85 -1.02 -19.96
N GLU A 647 14.70 -1.09 -21.29
CA GLU A 647 13.59 -1.78 -21.95
C GLU A 647 13.55 -3.27 -21.63
N LYS A 648 14.70 -3.95 -21.62
CA LYS A 648 14.79 -5.34 -21.17
C LYS A 648 14.34 -5.51 -19.71
N ALA A 649 14.77 -4.63 -18.81
CA ALA A 649 14.36 -4.68 -17.40
C ALA A 649 12.85 -4.43 -17.23
N ILE A 650 12.28 -3.52 -18.00
CA ILE A 650 10.83 -3.25 -18.08
C ILE A 650 10.08 -4.50 -18.59
N SER A 651 10.58 -5.14 -19.64
CA SER A 651 9.96 -6.35 -20.20
C SER A 651 10.02 -7.54 -19.22
N GLU A 652 11.14 -7.75 -18.53
CA GLU A 652 11.24 -8.76 -17.46
C GLU A 652 10.20 -8.53 -16.34
N ASP A 653 9.89 -7.27 -15.99
CA ASP A 653 8.88 -6.86 -14.99
C ASP A 653 7.44 -7.03 -15.47
N VAL A 654 7.10 -6.51 -16.65
CA VAL A 654 5.75 -6.65 -17.25
C VAL A 654 5.40 -8.11 -17.47
N VAL A 655 6.34 -8.93 -17.96
CA VAL A 655 6.13 -10.36 -18.19
C VAL A 655 6.00 -11.15 -16.89
N LEU A 656 6.77 -10.82 -15.84
CA LEU A 656 6.56 -11.42 -14.52
C LEU A 656 5.17 -11.10 -13.97
N GLY A 657 4.77 -9.82 -14.01
CA GLY A 657 3.45 -9.37 -13.57
C GLY A 657 2.31 -10.06 -14.31
N SER A 658 2.45 -10.22 -15.62
CA SER A 658 1.48 -10.92 -16.48
C SER A 658 1.41 -12.42 -16.18
N LEU A 659 2.54 -13.14 -16.17
CA LEU A 659 2.58 -14.59 -15.97
C LEU A 659 2.15 -15.03 -14.56
N THR A 660 2.37 -14.21 -13.54
CA THR A 660 1.96 -14.51 -12.16
C THR A 660 0.55 -13.96 -11.83
N GLY A 661 -0.03 -13.14 -12.70
CA GLY A 661 -1.26 -12.40 -12.39
C GLY A 661 -1.09 -11.33 -11.30
N SER A 662 0.13 -11.09 -10.82
CA SER A 662 0.41 -10.06 -9.81
C SER A 662 0.33 -8.63 -10.40
N GLY A 663 0.51 -8.50 -11.73
CA GLY A 663 0.32 -7.24 -12.46
C GLY A 663 1.25 -6.13 -11.98
N LEU A 664 0.68 -5.11 -11.32
CA LEU A 664 1.42 -3.99 -10.73
C LEU A 664 1.86 -4.25 -9.28
N GLN A 665 1.72 -5.46 -8.76
CA GLN A 665 2.24 -5.79 -7.42
C GLN A 665 3.78 -5.84 -7.40
N VAL A 666 4.37 -5.45 -6.26
CA VAL A 666 5.79 -5.72 -5.92
C VAL A 666 5.90 -6.16 -4.46
N ASP A 667 6.94 -6.95 -4.19
CA ASP A 667 7.53 -7.04 -2.87
C ASP A 667 8.12 -5.66 -2.50
N ALA A 668 7.68 -5.11 -1.36
CA ALA A 668 8.07 -3.78 -0.93
C ALA A 668 9.56 -3.67 -0.55
N ILE A 669 10.09 -4.71 0.10
CA ILE A 669 11.44 -4.75 0.64
C ILE A 669 12.42 -4.81 -0.53
N HIS A 670 12.23 -5.76 -1.45
CA HIS A 670 13.03 -5.90 -2.65
C HIS A 670 13.05 -4.64 -3.51
N TYR A 671 11.86 -4.07 -3.74
CA TYR A 671 11.71 -2.89 -4.58
C TYR A 671 12.42 -1.69 -3.94
N ASN A 672 12.27 -1.50 -2.62
CA ASN A 672 12.99 -0.45 -1.90
C ASN A 672 14.50 -0.67 -1.87
N ASP A 673 14.97 -1.89 -1.63
CA ASP A 673 16.40 -2.23 -1.67
C ASP A 673 17.03 -1.90 -3.03
N MET A 674 16.36 -2.25 -4.12
CA MET A 674 16.78 -1.92 -5.48
C MET A 674 16.88 -0.40 -5.69
N LEU A 675 15.87 0.37 -5.29
CA LEU A 675 15.88 1.83 -5.42
C LEU A 675 16.91 2.50 -4.50
N MET A 676 17.11 1.99 -3.28
CA MET A 676 18.13 2.45 -2.36
C MET A 676 19.54 2.16 -2.89
N HIS A 677 19.75 0.99 -3.50
CA HIS A 677 21.00 0.68 -4.19
C HIS A 677 21.24 1.55 -5.42
N ASP A 678 20.22 1.86 -6.22
CA ASP A 678 20.33 2.85 -7.29
C ASP A 678 20.82 4.21 -6.74
N LEU A 679 20.29 4.64 -5.59
CA LEU A 679 20.67 5.85 -4.86
C LEU A 679 22.01 5.76 -4.08
N ALA A 680 22.78 4.67 -4.22
CA ALA A 680 23.99 4.39 -3.45
C ALA A 680 23.81 4.40 -1.91
N LEU A 681 22.58 4.17 -1.43
CA LEU A 681 22.22 4.03 -0.03
C LEU A 681 22.34 2.57 0.42
N ASN A 682 22.69 2.37 1.69
CA ASN A 682 22.61 1.06 2.32
C ASN A 682 21.14 0.74 2.68
N PRO A 683 20.56 -0.37 2.20
CA PRO A 683 19.22 -0.83 2.59
C PRO A 683 19.17 -1.56 3.94
N HIS A 684 20.30 -2.08 4.43
CA HIS A 684 20.36 -2.81 5.70
C HIS A 684 20.51 -1.85 6.88
N ARG A 685 19.40 -1.55 7.55
CA ARG A 685 19.30 -0.44 8.52
C ARG A 685 18.70 -0.80 9.88
N LEU A 686 18.27 -2.04 10.10
CA LEU A 686 17.76 -2.47 11.41
C LEU A 686 18.88 -2.57 12.46
N GLY A 687 20.13 -2.76 12.02
CA GLY A 687 21.25 -3.00 12.92
C GLY A 687 21.19 -4.40 13.54
N GLY A 688 21.94 -4.64 14.61
CA GLY A 688 21.92 -5.94 15.32
C GLY A 688 22.44 -7.15 14.54
N GLY A 689 22.99 -6.97 13.33
CA GLY A 689 23.59 -8.03 12.51
C GLY A 689 22.59 -8.79 11.62
N PHE A 690 23.10 -9.77 10.86
CA PHE A 690 22.36 -10.45 9.80
C PHE A 690 21.04 -11.08 10.24
N VAL A 691 20.97 -11.69 11.44
CA VAL A 691 19.74 -12.32 11.93
C VAL A 691 18.66 -11.27 12.23
N THR A 692 19.02 -10.18 12.90
CA THR A 692 18.11 -9.07 13.21
C THR A 692 17.59 -8.40 11.93
N GLU A 693 18.46 -8.21 10.95
CA GLU A 693 18.09 -7.68 9.63
C GLU A 693 17.17 -8.65 8.88
N LEU A 694 17.38 -9.97 9.02
CA LEU A 694 16.57 -11.01 8.37
C LEU A 694 15.16 -11.17 8.99
N THR A 695 15.05 -11.22 10.32
CA THR A 695 13.79 -11.53 11.02
C THR A 695 13.05 -10.32 11.59
N GLY A 696 13.73 -9.16 11.68
CA GLY A 696 13.15 -7.92 12.17
C GLY A 696 12.12 -7.32 11.21
N VAL A 697 11.16 -6.58 11.78
CA VAL A 697 10.16 -5.85 11.01
C VAL A 697 10.77 -4.57 10.46
N VAL A 698 10.74 -4.40 9.13
CA VAL A 698 11.24 -3.20 8.45
C VAL A 698 10.24 -2.06 8.63
N HIS A 699 10.47 -1.23 9.65
CA HIS A 699 9.66 -0.06 9.97
C HIS A 699 10.21 1.24 9.37
N MET A 700 9.34 2.24 9.24
CA MET A 700 9.65 3.50 8.57
C MET A 700 10.82 4.27 9.22
N GLN A 701 10.85 4.30 10.55
CA GLN A 701 11.84 5.04 11.34
C GLN A 701 13.28 4.52 11.12
N CYS A 702 13.44 3.26 10.69
CA CYS A 702 14.72 2.65 10.37
C CYS A 702 15.40 3.28 9.13
N LEU A 703 14.63 3.90 8.22
CA LEU A 703 15.19 4.62 7.07
C LEU A 703 15.90 5.92 7.51
N THR A 704 15.40 6.61 8.53
CA THR A 704 15.94 7.89 9.02
C THR A 704 17.13 7.79 9.97
N THR A 705 17.32 6.67 10.68
CA THR A 705 18.39 6.55 11.67
C THR A 705 19.77 6.31 11.02
N SER A 706 20.54 7.38 10.81
CA SER A 706 21.95 7.33 10.39
C SER A 706 22.94 7.05 11.53
N THR A 707 22.45 6.87 12.76
CA THR A 707 23.24 6.52 13.96
C THR A 707 22.74 5.21 14.57
N PRO A 708 23.60 4.23 14.87
CA PRO A 708 23.20 3.08 15.66
C PRO A 708 22.92 3.51 17.10
N LYS A 709 21.65 3.76 17.43
CA LYS A 709 21.23 3.81 18.84
C LYS A 709 21.34 2.39 19.39
N ALA A 710 22.02 2.25 20.52
CA ALA A 710 22.15 0.97 21.21
C ALA A 710 20.76 0.41 21.57
N PRO A 711 20.58 -0.93 21.60
CA PRO A 711 19.28 -1.52 21.88
C PRO A 711 18.88 -1.24 23.34
N HIS A 712 17.83 -0.45 23.52
CA HIS A 712 17.09 -0.42 24.78
C HIS A 712 15.96 -1.45 24.72
N PRO A 713 15.96 -2.49 25.58
CA PRO A 713 14.87 -3.44 25.66
C PRO A 713 13.73 -2.86 26.53
N HIS A 714 12.50 -3.15 26.13
CA HIS A 714 11.24 -2.83 26.82
C HIS A 714 10.90 -1.33 26.99
N THR A 715 9.75 -0.94 26.47
CA THR A 715 9.01 0.22 26.98
C THR A 715 7.58 -0.21 27.31
N LEU A 716 7.42 -0.75 28.51
CA LEU A 716 6.11 -0.95 29.14
C LEU A 716 5.64 0.39 29.73
N CYS A 717 4.44 0.78 29.33
CA CYS A 717 3.42 1.49 30.10
C CYS A 717 3.81 2.64 31.08
N SER A 718 3.27 3.83 30.79
CA SER A 718 2.72 4.80 31.75
C SER A 718 3.61 5.36 32.88
N GLN A 719 3.86 6.66 32.83
CA GLN A 719 3.70 7.49 34.03
C GLN A 719 3.19 8.91 33.71
N LYS A 720 2.19 9.35 34.50
CA LYS A 720 1.57 10.67 34.45
C LYS A 720 2.57 11.76 34.80
N HIS A 721 2.52 12.91 34.11
CA HIS A 721 2.86 14.20 34.72
C HIS A 721 1.87 15.30 34.30
N GLN A 722 1.32 15.99 35.29
CA GLN A 722 0.53 17.23 35.15
C GLN A 722 1.48 18.45 35.05
N PRO A 723 1.00 19.60 34.56
CA PRO A 723 1.88 20.65 34.03
C PRO A 723 2.55 21.51 35.12
N GLY A 724 3.85 21.76 34.94
CA GLY A 724 4.63 22.71 35.74
C GLY A 724 4.63 24.11 35.12
N ILE A 725 4.21 25.10 35.92
CA ILE A 725 4.02 26.50 35.52
C ILE A 725 5.36 27.25 35.39
N MET A 726 5.38 28.31 34.56
CA MET A 726 6.49 29.27 34.43
C MET A 726 7.01 29.76 35.79
N SER A 727 8.32 30.01 35.90
CA SER A 727 8.87 30.84 36.97
C SER A 727 9.81 31.92 36.42
N SER A 728 9.75 33.10 37.02
CA SER A 728 10.55 34.27 36.66
C SER A 728 11.20 34.86 37.90
N GLN A 729 12.52 35.10 37.80
CA GLN A 729 13.33 36.03 38.60
C GLN A 729 13.54 35.79 40.11
N ASN A 730 14.81 35.51 40.45
CA ASN A 730 15.63 36.09 41.54
C ASN A 730 15.23 35.93 43.04
N PRO A 731 16.19 36.07 43.99
CA PRO A 731 17.60 35.69 43.96
C PRO A 731 18.07 34.89 45.22
N THR A 732 19.35 34.52 45.24
CA THR A 732 20.15 34.00 46.39
C THR A 732 20.21 34.99 47.59
N PRO A 733 20.59 34.61 48.85
CA PRO A 733 21.76 33.75 49.16
C PRO A 733 21.81 32.90 50.47
N ASN A 734 22.88 32.09 50.56
CA ASN A 734 23.66 31.65 51.74
C ASN A 734 22.95 31.16 53.03
N THR A 735 23.14 29.88 53.41
CA THR A 735 24.14 29.43 54.43
C THR A 735 24.03 27.94 54.78
N THR A 736 25.17 27.26 54.78
CA THR A 736 25.50 26.04 55.58
C THR A 736 26.28 26.49 56.84
N PRO A 737 26.64 25.63 57.85
CA PRO A 737 26.80 24.15 57.81
C PRO A 737 26.44 23.34 59.08
N ALA A 738 26.62 22.01 58.98
CA ALA A 738 27.02 21.03 60.05
C ALA A 738 26.09 20.85 61.29
N SER A 739 25.95 19.70 61.95
CA SER A 739 26.84 18.54 62.13
C SER A 739 26.10 17.30 62.70
N THR A 740 26.53 16.10 62.33
CA THR A 740 26.34 14.79 63.02
C THR A 740 26.99 14.79 64.44
N PRO A 741 26.88 13.77 65.36
CA PRO A 741 26.67 12.32 65.13
C PRO A 741 25.93 11.43 66.20
N LEU A 742 25.81 10.11 65.90
CA LEU A 742 25.77 8.90 66.79
C LEU A 742 24.55 8.53 67.72
N VAL A 743 23.82 7.45 67.35
CA VAL A 743 23.68 6.10 68.00
C VAL A 743 23.58 6.02 69.56
N PRO A 744 22.71 5.19 70.26
CA PRO A 744 22.25 3.80 69.93
C PRO A 744 20.80 3.29 70.34
N VAL A 745 20.42 2.12 69.79
CA VAL A 745 19.77 0.90 70.39
C VAL A 745 18.55 0.98 71.36
N THR A 746 17.41 0.33 71.02
CA THR A 746 16.75 -0.80 71.76
C THR A 746 15.42 -1.27 71.14
N SER A 747 15.07 -2.56 71.34
CA SER A 747 13.75 -3.21 71.19
C SER A 747 13.37 -3.85 72.56
N PRO A 748 12.18 -4.45 72.89
CA PRO A 748 11.53 -5.59 72.16
C PRO A 748 9.98 -5.82 72.38
N GLY A 749 9.45 -6.99 71.94
CA GLY A 749 8.18 -7.65 72.39
C GLY A 749 6.90 -7.32 71.58
N THR A 750 5.85 -8.15 71.46
CA THR A 750 5.47 -9.54 71.88
C THR A 750 4.28 -9.98 70.98
N ALA A 751 4.21 -11.15 70.32
CA ALA A 751 3.95 -12.53 70.77
C ALA A 751 2.46 -12.99 70.89
N SER A 752 2.19 -14.21 70.39
CA SER A 752 1.04 -15.15 70.58
C SER A 752 0.00 -15.30 69.44
N ASN A 753 -0.76 -16.41 69.28
CA ASN A 753 -0.52 -17.87 69.30
C ASN A 753 -1.88 -18.61 69.13
N ARG A 754 -1.98 -19.65 68.28
CA ARG A 754 -2.88 -20.86 68.30
C ARG A 754 -2.87 -21.49 66.88
N ARG A 755 -2.43 -22.75 66.64
CA ARG A 755 -3.01 -24.09 66.99
C ARG A 755 -4.35 -24.37 66.27
N SER A 756 -4.62 -25.56 65.70
CA SER A 756 -3.87 -26.84 65.68
C SER A 756 -4.55 -27.92 64.80
N ASP A 757 -3.75 -28.85 64.22
CA ASP A 757 -3.98 -30.30 63.98
C ASP A 757 -5.16 -30.74 63.02
N ASP A 758 -5.21 -31.91 62.33
CA ASP A 758 -4.51 -33.21 62.46
C ASP A 758 -4.53 -34.10 61.16
N ILE A 759 -3.53 -35.02 61.04
CA ILE A 759 -3.46 -36.44 60.51
C ILE A 759 -4.52 -36.98 59.48
N GLY A 760 -4.24 -37.90 58.50
CA GLY A 760 -3.04 -38.64 58.03
C GLY A 760 -3.38 -39.99 57.30
N HIS A 761 -2.38 -40.67 56.66
CA HIS A 761 -2.38 -42.05 56.08
C HIS A 761 -3.29 -42.38 54.85
N SER A 762 -3.06 -43.37 53.95
CA SER A 762 -2.00 -44.39 53.66
C SER A 762 -2.20 -44.96 52.21
N ASP A 763 -1.17 -45.05 51.34
CA ASP A 763 -0.37 -46.25 50.94
C ASP A 763 -0.82 -47.11 49.72
N TYR A 764 0.20 -47.64 48.99
CA TYR A 764 0.23 -48.78 48.04
C TYR A 764 -0.60 -48.71 46.73
N LEU A 765 -0.23 -49.29 45.57
CA LEU A 765 0.89 -50.10 45.00
C LEU A 765 1.00 -49.66 43.50
N GLY A 766 2.10 -49.69 42.75
CA GLY A 766 3.07 -50.78 42.54
C GLY A 766 3.91 -50.52 41.28
N VAL A 767 5.23 -50.65 41.43
CA VAL A 767 6.33 -50.62 40.43
C VAL A 767 6.43 -52.07 39.86
N PRO A 768 6.85 -52.38 38.58
CA PRO A 768 8.25 -52.18 38.17
C PRO A 768 8.57 -51.98 36.65
N THR A 769 9.52 -51.09 36.32
CA THR A 769 10.88 -51.36 35.76
C THR A 769 10.93 -51.80 34.27
N HIS A 770 12.01 -51.67 33.48
CA HIS A 770 13.46 -51.52 33.71
C HIS A 770 14.04 -50.44 32.73
N SER A 771 14.89 -49.48 33.17
CA SER A 771 16.37 -49.51 33.25
C SER A 771 17.08 -49.53 31.88
N SER A 772 18.34 -49.16 31.61
CA SER A 772 19.55 -48.70 32.35
C SER A 772 20.62 -48.33 31.27
N GLN A 773 21.70 -47.55 31.42
CA GLN A 773 22.33 -46.68 32.45
C GLN A 773 23.37 -45.77 31.70
N PHE A 774 23.51 -44.46 31.96
CA PHE A 774 24.38 -43.76 32.95
C PHE A 774 25.89 -43.60 32.60
N ILE A 775 26.51 -42.54 33.17
CA ILE A 775 27.96 -42.16 33.20
C ILE A 775 28.44 -41.50 31.87
N GLY A 776 29.14 -40.36 31.81
CA GLY A 776 30.08 -39.65 32.73
C GLY A 776 31.42 -39.50 31.96
N THR A 777 32.24 -38.45 32.00
CA THR A 777 32.51 -37.33 32.94
C THR A 777 33.29 -36.21 32.20
N PRO A 778 33.59 -35.02 32.81
CA PRO A 778 34.11 -33.83 32.10
C PRO A 778 35.65 -33.68 32.10
N VAL A 779 36.18 -32.78 31.25
CA VAL A 779 37.60 -32.34 31.23
C VAL A 779 37.68 -30.80 31.03
N VAL A 780 38.75 -30.18 31.51
CA VAL A 780 38.91 -28.73 31.76
C VAL A 780 39.95 -28.07 30.81
N LEU A 781 39.62 -26.86 30.32
CA LEU A 781 40.41 -25.66 29.90
C LEU A 781 41.92 -25.80 29.53
N PRO A 782 42.43 -25.07 28.50
CA PRO A 782 42.74 -23.64 28.68
C PRO A 782 42.54 -22.70 27.47
N THR A 783 42.68 -21.40 27.74
CA THR A 783 42.59 -20.24 26.83
C THR A 783 43.90 -19.89 26.12
N THR A 784 43.85 -19.53 24.83
CA THR A 784 44.85 -18.64 24.17
C THR A 784 44.17 -17.76 23.10
N SER A 785 44.83 -16.64 22.76
CA SER A 785 44.26 -15.54 21.97
C SER A 785 44.94 -15.34 20.61
N SER A 786 44.16 -15.37 19.52
CA SER A 786 44.31 -14.73 18.20
C SER A 786 43.18 -15.30 17.32
N GLY A 787 42.62 -14.62 16.32
CA GLY A 787 43.03 -13.42 15.61
C GLY A 787 42.82 -13.69 14.11
N VAL A 788 41.70 -13.21 13.56
CA VAL A 788 41.18 -13.47 12.20
C VAL A 788 40.67 -14.91 11.98
N ASP A 789 39.42 -15.06 11.52
CA ASP A 789 39.09 -16.15 10.59
C ASP A 789 37.82 -15.90 9.76
N GLU A 790 37.82 -16.39 8.52
CA GLU A 790 36.69 -16.36 7.58
C GLU A 790 35.57 -17.31 8.03
N MET A 791 34.31 -16.83 8.05
CA MET A 791 33.20 -17.68 8.48
C MET A 791 32.63 -18.52 7.34
N GLN A 792 32.97 -19.81 7.33
CA GLN A 792 32.48 -20.78 6.34
C GLN A 792 30.94 -20.93 6.34
N PRO A 793 30.28 -21.02 5.16
CA PRO A 793 28.82 -21.06 5.05
C PRO A 793 28.16 -22.38 5.51
N ALA A 794 28.93 -23.41 5.86
CA ALA A 794 28.42 -24.75 6.12
C ALA A 794 27.60 -24.91 7.42
N ARG A 795 27.79 -24.03 8.42
CA ARG A 795 27.09 -24.14 9.73
C ARG A 795 25.71 -23.48 9.77
N LEU A 796 25.37 -22.61 8.80
CA LEU A 796 24.08 -21.90 8.80
C LEU A 796 22.90 -22.82 8.44
N ALA A 797 23.15 -23.83 7.58
CA ALA A 797 22.11 -24.75 7.10
C ALA A 797 21.45 -25.54 8.24
N THR A 798 22.21 -25.95 9.26
CA THR A 798 21.69 -26.79 10.35
C THR A 798 20.72 -26.04 11.26
N HIS A 799 20.89 -24.73 11.45
CA HIS A 799 19.96 -23.92 12.25
C HIS A 799 18.69 -23.51 11.48
N ILE A 800 18.78 -23.30 10.16
CA ILE A 800 17.59 -23.06 9.33
C ILE A 800 16.70 -24.32 9.21
N LEU A 801 17.29 -25.52 9.36
CA LEU A 801 16.60 -26.81 9.23
C LEU A 801 16.10 -27.42 10.57
N THR A 802 16.24 -26.74 11.71
CA THR A 802 15.87 -27.29 13.05
C THR A 802 14.70 -26.58 13.75
N LEU A 803 14.05 -25.63 13.09
CA LEU A 803 12.74 -25.07 13.49
C LEU A 803 11.71 -25.58 12.46
N PRO A 804 10.88 -26.58 12.78
CA PRO A 804 9.99 -26.54 13.93
C PRO A 804 9.87 -27.85 14.74
N TYR A 805 10.12 -27.77 16.05
CA TYR A 805 9.56 -28.69 17.04
C TYR A 805 9.16 -27.86 18.26
N MET A 806 8.06 -28.27 18.93
CA MET A 806 7.31 -27.51 19.96
C MET A 806 6.46 -26.33 19.43
N VAL A 807 5.23 -26.61 18.99
CA VAL A 807 3.98 -26.24 19.70
C VAL A 807 2.90 -27.26 19.30
N ALA A 808 2.68 -28.29 20.13
CA ALA A 808 1.53 -29.22 20.02
C ALA A 808 1.47 -30.15 21.24
N LYS A 809 1.09 -29.60 22.42
CA LYS A 809 0.53 -30.24 23.63
C LYS A 809 0.63 -29.26 24.79
N GLU A 810 -0.46 -28.54 25.09
CA GLU A 810 -1.55 -29.00 25.97
C GLU A 810 -2.86 -28.38 25.48
#